data_AF-H5TU19-F1
#
_entry.id   AF-H5TU19-F1
#
_cell.length_a   1.000
_cell.length_b   1.000
_cell.length_c   1.000
_cell.angle_alpha   90.00
_cell.angle_beta   90.00
_cell.angle_gamma   90.00
#
_symmetry.space_group_name_H-M   'P 1'
#
loop_
_entity.id
_entity.type
_entity.pdbx_description
1 polymer ?
#
loop_
_entity_poly.entity_id
_entity_poly.type
_entity_poly.pdbx_seq_one_letter_code
_entity_poly.pdbx_strand_id
1 'polypeptide(L)'
;NRLDPDRGPIDSFLQEVADYSLVVIDEAHNLRNSGAQRSGAVDRVITAGGSKRVVLLTATPVNNSLTDLETLVKYFIRDDARFAALGIPSIREYIKQAQAMDPANLTPEHLFDLMDQVAVRRTRKFVKEHYANELIRGADGKLTTLKFPQPKVRRIDYDLDDDGLALIDAMVYALDDPTDPHTPRAWEERSRDPQRLMLARYLSSMYTLDHDLQEYQITNAGLLRSGLLKRLESSPQALHASLQNMIASHESFLEALGQGVVLKGEALSEWVSSDSDDLDAFVAEFDNDEKIESVDGYHLTELQGDVESDIALLCELRDLAQVVIEGVEPKVKQLIEELTTIAAAAQRVDPRGLSHADRRKVIVFSAFTDTIIPIYDAVVEAIEAAPAGSPLAEYRARIAPPIMGSYAKTHERGATGGVDQGGRASTIAGFAPATAGPRNAKGEPAAKDEFDILFTTDVLSEGVNLQQAGQMINYDLPWNPMRIVQRHGRVDRIGSKHDYVHLGLFFPAERLDALLDLEARLEAKLALADAAVGAGNVLPGRGPGHEVNLTDDQVVDEFEKLLDAGGSSASLSGEEYRRRLSSAFNMDPLLKADILSLPYGSGSGFVNPVVNGNGYVFCIKIGKSPKPWFRYVPVDDDWSLRHNDDGHPLISSDTLLSLRVADPQNASADRWLPDEVYDHAFDAWEVARDSVYNVWQELTDPNA
;
A
#
# COMPACT_ATOMS: atom_id res chain seq x y z
N ASN A 1 -14.51 21.86 -13.37
CA ASN A 1 -14.27 21.58 -11.95
C ASN A 1 -15.15 22.55 -11.15
N ARG A 2 -16.16 22.10 -10.39
CA ARG A 2 -17.17 23.00 -9.75
C ARG A 2 -16.63 23.77 -8.52
N LEU A 3 -15.42 23.42 -8.08
CA LEU A 3 -14.73 23.95 -6.90
C LEU A 3 -13.52 24.82 -7.24
N ASP A 4 -13.31 25.08 -8.52
CA ASP A 4 -12.24 25.92 -9.03
C ASP A 4 -12.60 27.39 -8.79
N PRO A 5 -11.84 28.12 -7.95
CA PRO A 5 -12.12 29.53 -7.65
C PRO A 5 -12.04 30.43 -8.90
N ASP A 6 -11.32 29.98 -9.94
CA ASP A 6 -11.10 30.74 -11.17
C ASP A 6 -12.03 30.28 -12.33
N ARG A 7 -12.81 29.19 -12.14
CA ARG A 7 -13.71 28.63 -13.17
C ARG A 7 -15.03 28.08 -12.60
N GLY A 8 -16.06 28.93 -12.56
CA GLY A 8 -17.47 28.51 -12.43
C GLY A 8 -18.23 29.16 -11.26
N PRO A 9 -19.53 28.86 -11.09
CA PRO A 9 -20.38 29.50 -10.07
C PRO A 9 -20.16 28.83 -8.70
N ILE A 10 -18.96 28.97 -8.15
CA ILE A 10 -18.58 28.43 -6.84
C ILE A 10 -19.55 28.86 -5.74
N ASP A 11 -20.05 30.10 -5.81
CA ASP A 11 -21.00 30.65 -4.84
C ASP A 11 -22.33 29.91 -4.84
N SER A 12 -22.84 29.52 -6.00
CA SER A 12 -24.10 28.76 -6.10
C SER A 12 -23.95 27.36 -5.50
N PHE A 13 -22.80 26.72 -5.71
CA PHE A 13 -22.50 25.42 -5.13
C PHE A 13 -22.29 25.51 -3.61
N LEU A 14 -21.56 26.53 -3.14
CA LEU A 14 -21.36 26.75 -1.70
C LEU A 14 -22.67 27.09 -0.98
N GLN A 15 -23.59 27.82 -1.63
CA GLN A 15 -24.94 28.04 -1.11
C GLN A 15 -25.74 26.75 -1.00
N GLU A 16 -25.70 25.89 -2.02
CA GLU A 16 -26.36 24.58 -1.99
C GLU A 16 -25.79 23.68 -0.88
N VAL A 17 -24.46 23.65 -0.77
CA VAL A 17 -23.76 22.81 0.22
C VAL A 17 -23.90 23.36 1.64
N ALA A 18 -24.16 24.65 1.82
CA ALA A 18 -24.38 25.26 3.14
C ALA A 18 -25.52 24.58 3.92
N ASP A 19 -26.54 24.09 3.22
CA ASP A 19 -27.71 23.41 3.80
C ASP A 19 -27.41 21.95 4.22
N TYR A 20 -26.30 21.37 3.76
CA TYR A 20 -25.95 19.99 4.12
C TYR A 20 -25.38 19.89 5.54
N SER A 21 -25.88 18.92 6.30
CA SER A 21 -25.43 18.64 7.67
C SER A 21 -24.42 17.49 7.79
N LEU A 22 -24.18 16.76 6.70
CA LEU A 22 -23.26 15.62 6.63
C LEU A 22 -22.46 15.69 5.32
N VAL A 23 -21.14 15.56 5.43
CA VAL A 23 -20.22 15.43 4.30
C VAL A 23 -19.58 14.06 4.40
N VAL A 24 -19.71 13.25 3.34
CA VAL A 24 -19.04 11.96 3.22
C VAL A 24 -17.95 12.11 2.15
N ILE A 25 -16.73 11.78 2.52
CA ILE A 25 -15.57 11.86 1.64
C ILE A 25 -15.07 10.44 1.43
N ASP A 26 -15.14 9.98 0.19
CA ASP A 26 -14.56 8.70 -0.22
C ASP A 26 -13.12 8.87 -0.68
N GLU A 27 -12.31 7.83 -0.52
CA GLU A 27 -10.87 7.82 -0.78
C GLU A 27 -10.14 9.01 -0.11
N ALA A 28 -10.43 9.22 1.18
CA ALA A 28 -9.96 10.37 1.95
C ALA A 28 -8.43 10.48 2.05
N HIS A 29 -7.67 9.41 1.79
CA HIS A 29 -6.21 9.44 1.68
C HIS A 29 -5.71 10.48 0.65
N ASN A 30 -6.56 10.89 -0.31
CA ASN A 30 -6.27 11.95 -1.27
C ASN A 30 -6.23 13.36 -0.66
N LEU A 31 -6.61 13.53 0.61
CA LEU A 31 -6.64 14.80 1.33
C LEU A 31 -5.53 14.93 2.38
N ARG A 32 -4.55 14.02 2.37
CA ARG A 32 -3.47 13.99 3.36
C ARG A 32 -2.54 15.20 3.32
N ASN A 33 -2.38 15.82 2.15
CA ASN A 33 -1.54 17.01 2.01
C ASN A 33 -2.38 18.27 2.23
N SER A 34 -2.17 18.96 3.37
CA SER A 34 -2.90 20.18 3.72
C SER A 34 -2.65 21.33 2.74
N GLY A 35 -1.54 21.34 2.00
CA GLY A 35 -1.18 22.37 1.02
C GLY A 35 -1.84 22.19 -0.35
N ALA A 36 -2.43 21.02 -0.63
CA ALA A 36 -3.02 20.75 -1.94
C ALA A 36 -4.29 21.57 -2.20
N GLN A 37 -4.48 22.03 -3.44
CA GLN A 37 -5.68 22.77 -3.85
C GLN A 37 -6.99 22.03 -3.55
N ARG A 38 -6.97 20.70 -3.69
CA ARG A 38 -8.11 19.81 -3.37
C ARG A 38 -8.47 19.85 -1.89
N SER A 39 -7.47 19.82 -1.01
CA SER A 39 -7.62 19.88 0.45
C SER A 39 -8.25 21.20 0.89
N GLY A 40 -7.81 22.32 0.32
CA GLY A 40 -8.41 23.63 0.57
C GLY A 40 -9.84 23.77 0.06
N ALA A 41 -10.17 23.14 -1.08
CA ALA A 41 -11.53 23.13 -1.60
C ALA A 41 -12.50 22.35 -0.71
N VAL A 42 -12.07 21.21 -0.16
CA VAL A 42 -12.87 20.40 0.77
C VAL A 42 -13.06 21.13 2.10
N ASP A 43 -12.05 21.81 2.63
CA ASP A 43 -12.19 22.58 3.87
C ASP A 43 -13.21 23.73 3.71
N ARG A 44 -13.23 24.41 2.55
CA ARG A 44 -14.28 25.39 2.23
C ARG A 44 -15.69 24.79 2.23
N VAL A 45 -15.84 23.56 1.73
CA VAL A 45 -17.12 22.84 1.76
C VAL A 45 -17.55 22.50 3.19
N ILE A 46 -16.62 22.02 4.02
CA ILE A 46 -16.89 21.65 5.41
C ILE A 46 -17.26 22.88 6.25
N THR A 47 -16.63 24.03 5.98
CA THR A 47 -16.86 25.30 6.68
C THR A 47 -18.05 26.11 6.17
N ALA A 48 -18.63 25.74 5.03
CA ALA A 48 -19.76 26.47 4.45
C ALA A 48 -21.03 26.36 5.31
N GLY A 49 -21.52 27.48 5.83
CA GLY A 49 -22.78 27.53 6.57
C GLY A 49 -22.67 26.99 8.01
N GLY A 50 -23.59 26.11 8.40
CA GLY A 50 -23.65 25.56 9.77
C GLY A 50 -22.62 24.45 10.03
N SER A 51 -22.52 24.01 11.29
CA SER A 51 -21.67 22.88 11.67
C SER A 51 -22.08 21.60 10.92
N LYS A 52 -21.12 21.02 10.19
CA LYS A 52 -21.31 19.77 9.45
C LYS A 52 -20.64 18.61 10.17
N ARG A 53 -21.27 17.43 10.12
CA ARG A 53 -20.61 16.17 10.45
C ARG A 53 -19.81 15.70 9.24
N VAL A 54 -18.61 15.16 9.46
CA VAL A 54 -17.74 14.67 8.39
C VAL A 54 -17.47 13.19 8.63
N VAL A 55 -17.59 12.39 7.57
CA VAL A 55 -17.24 10.97 7.56
C VAL A 55 -16.21 10.76 6.46
N LEU A 56 -15.06 10.22 6.84
CA LEU A 56 -13.98 9.88 5.92
C LEU A 56 -14.00 8.37 5.69
N LEU A 57 -13.99 7.95 4.42
CA LEU A 57 -13.81 6.56 4.02
C LEU A 57 -12.43 6.44 3.37
N THR A 58 -11.59 5.56 3.91
CA THR A 58 -10.25 5.28 3.35
C THR A 58 -9.81 3.88 3.75
N ALA A 59 -9.13 3.18 2.84
CA ALA A 59 -8.49 1.91 3.12
C ALA A 59 -7.16 2.07 3.88
N THR A 60 -6.51 3.23 3.73
CA THR A 60 -5.18 3.55 4.27
C THR A 60 -5.21 4.93 4.93
N PRO A 61 -5.62 5.03 6.21
CA PRO A 61 -5.63 6.30 6.94
C PRO A 61 -4.21 6.83 7.24
N VAL A 62 -3.21 5.95 7.20
CA VAL A 62 -1.77 6.25 7.27
C VAL A 62 -1.15 5.62 6.03
N ASN A 63 -0.59 6.42 5.11
CA ASN A 63 0.03 5.92 3.88
C ASN A 63 1.54 6.18 3.87
N ASN A 64 1.94 7.44 4.06
CA ASN A 64 3.32 7.90 3.88
C ASN A 64 3.93 8.43 5.18
N SER A 65 3.11 8.98 6.08
CA SER A 65 3.58 9.49 7.36
C SER A 65 2.46 9.55 8.42
N LEU A 66 2.83 9.59 9.70
CA LEU A 66 1.87 9.86 10.77
C LEU A 66 1.25 11.27 10.68
N THR A 67 1.91 12.18 9.97
CA THR A 67 1.40 13.52 9.66
C THR A 67 0.17 13.47 8.73
N ASP A 68 0.05 12.40 7.92
CA ASP A 68 -1.14 12.18 7.08
C ASP A 68 -2.38 12.02 7.96
N LEU A 69 -2.27 11.21 9.02
CA LEU A 69 -3.35 11.00 9.99
C LEU A 69 -3.72 12.29 10.71
N GLU A 70 -2.74 13.11 11.09
CA GLU A 70 -2.99 14.43 11.68
C GLU A 70 -3.87 15.28 10.76
N THR A 71 -3.54 15.33 9.46
CA THR A 71 -4.30 16.10 8.48
C THR A 71 -5.72 15.57 8.31
N LEU A 72 -5.89 14.25 8.25
CA LEU A 72 -7.22 13.64 8.14
C LEU A 72 -8.10 13.92 9.37
N VAL A 73 -7.53 13.82 10.59
CA VAL A 73 -8.27 14.05 11.84
C VAL A 73 -8.74 15.50 11.96
N LYS A 74 -7.95 16.47 11.48
CA LYS A 74 -8.30 17.90 11.49
C LYS A 74 -9.60 18.23 10.73
N TYR A 75 -10.01 17.42 9.77
CA TYR A 75 -11.24 17.65 9.02
C TYR A 75 -12.51 17.53 9.87
N PHE A 76 -12.50 16.69 10.92
CA PHE A 76 -13.65 16.49 11.80
C PHE A 76 -13.38 16.87 13.26
N ILE A 77 -12.12 17.12 13.63
CA ILE A 77 -11.72 17.58 14.97
C ILE A 77 -10.96 18.89 14.83
N ARG A 78 -11.60 19.98 15.24
CA ARG A 78 -11.02 21.34 15.20
C ARG A 78 -10.49 21.82 16.54
N ASP A 79 -10.72 21.03 17.59
CA ASP A 79 -10.34 21.32 18.96
C ASP A 79 -9.74 20.07 19.58
N ASP A 80 -8.42 20.07 19.70
CA ASP A 80 -7.61 18.96 20.23
C ASP A 80 -8.00 18.63 21.68
N ALA A 81 -8.52 19.59 22.45
CA ALA A 81 -8.90 19.39 23.85
C ALA A 81 -10.03 18.36 24.01
N ARG A 82 -10.73 17.99 22.92
CA ARG A 82 -11.75 16.92 22.94
C ARG A 82 -11.20 15.57 23.39
N PHE A 83 -9.92 15.30 23.19
CA PHE A 83 -9.29 14.04 23.60
C PHE A 83 -8.38 14.17 24.82
N ALA A 84 -8.32 15.35 25.45
CA ALA A 84 -7.56 15.53 26.69
C ALA A 84 -8.02 14.56 27.79
N ALA A 85 -9.34 14.34 27.92
CA ALA A 85 -9.91 13.36 28.85
C ALA A 85 -9.51 11.90 28.54
N LEU A 86 -9.03 11.64 27.33
CA LEU A 86 -8.54 10.35 26.88
C LEU A 86 -7.01 10.20 27.00
N GLY A 87 -6.30 11.22 27.52
CA GLY A 87 -4.85 11.22 27.64
C GLY A 87 -4.14 11.75 26.39
N ILE A 88 -4.88 12.39 25.47
CA ILE A 88 -4.35 13.00 24.25
C ILE A 88 -4.67 14.51 24.31
N PRO A 89 -3.90 15.30 25.07
CA PRO A 89 -4.15 16.74 25.21
C PRO A 89 -3.88 17.50 23.91
N SER A 90 -2.93 17.04 23.09
CA SER A 90 -2.72 17.52 21.73
C SER A 90 -2.45 16.35 20.80
N ILE A 91 -3.23 16.26 19.71
CA ILE A 91 -3.04 15.25 18.67
C ILE A 91 -1.68 15.45 18.00
N ARG A 92 -1.28 16.71 17.81
CA ARG A 92 0.01 17.07 17.20
C ARG A 92 1.19 16.61 18.04
N GLU A 93 1.21 16.90 19.34
CA GLU A 93 2.31 16.45 20.22
C GLU A 93 2.30 14.93 20.39
N TYR A 94 1.11 14.29 20.44
CA TYR A 94 0.99 12.84 20.47
C TYR A 94 1.61 12.17 19.23
N ILE A 95 1.31 12.68 18.03
CA ILE A 95 1.89 12.19 16.78
C ILE A 95 3.40 12.46 16.72
N LYS A 96 3.85 13.64 17.17
CA LYS A 96 5.27 14.02 17.18
C LYS A 96 6.09 13.14 18.14
N GLN A 97 5.54 12.79 19.31
CA GLN A 97 6.18 11.87 20.25
C GLN A 97 6.31 10.48 19.64
N ALA A 98 5.28 9.99 18.94
CA ALA A 98 5.36 8.73 18.20
C ALA A 98 6.42 8.80 17.09
N GLN A 99 6.52 9.90 16.35
CA GLN A 99 7.54 10.10 15.30
C GLN A 99 8.98 10.18 15.85
N ALA A 100 9.17 10.63 17.08
CA ALA A 100 10.48 10.73 17.71
C ALA A 100 11.02 9.38 18.21
N MET A 101 10.21 8.32 18.18
CA MET A 101 10.65 6.97 18.51
C MET A 101 11.50 6.39 17.38
N ASP A 102 12.45 5.53 17.74
CA ASP A 102 13.20 4.74 16.77
C ASP A 102 12.21 4.01 15.84
N PRO A 103 12.33 4.17 14.52
CA PRO A 103 11.54 3.45 13.53
C PRO A 103 11.36 1.96 13.75
N ALA A 104 12.41 1.27 14.23
CA ALA A 104 12.37 -0.16 14.51
C ALA A 104 11.42 -0.50 15.67
N ASN A 105 11.11 0.47 16.52
CA ASN A 105 10.27 0.33 17.71
C ASN A 105 8.88 0.96 17.55
N LEU A 106 8.57 1.57 16.40
CA LEU A 106 7.29 2.21 16.16
C LEU A 106 6.23 1.14 15.79
N THR A 107 5.41 0.75 16.76
CA THR A 107 4.33 -0.23 16.55
C THR A 107 2.97 0.45 16.36
N PRO A 108 1.97 -0.23 15.75
CA PRO A 108 0.59 0.25 15.68
C PRO A 108 -0.05 0.55 17.05
N GLU A 109 0.54 0.07 18.13
CA GLU A 109 0.03 0.21 19.51
C GLU A 109 0.12 1.68 19.96
N HIS A 110 1.18 2.40 19.57
CA HIS A 110 1.38 3.81 19.92
C HIS A 110 0.33 4.78 19.34
N LEU A 111 -0.47 4.35 18.37
CA LEU A 111 -1.55 5.16 17.77
C LEU A 111 -2.93 4.58 18.05
N PHE A 112 -3.00 3.46 18.78
CA PHE A 112 -4.24 2.72 18.98
C PHE A 112 -5.30 3.58 19.69
N ASP A 113 -4.93 4.29 20.75
CA ASP A 113 -5.89 5.08 21.53
C ASP A 113 -6.54 6.20 20.69
N LEU A 114 -5.78 6.83 19.79
CA LEU A 114 -6.33 7.80 18.85
C LEU A 114 -7.21 7.09 17.81
N MET A 115 -6.68 6.05 17.16
CA MET A 115 -7.36 5.32 16.08
C MET A 115 -8.65 4.66 16.53
N ASP A 116 -8.71 4.08 17.73
CA ASP A 116 -9.91 3.46 18.30
C ASP A 116 -11.05 4.47 18.53
N GLN A 117 -10.72 5.75 18.70
CA GLN A 117 -11.70 6.83 18.90
C GLN A 117 -12.16 7.48 17.60
N VAL A 118 -11.27 7.59 16.63
CA VAL A 118 -11.54 8.32 15.37
C VAL A 118 -11.87 7.42 14.20
N ALA A 119 -11.51 6.15 14.24
CA ALA A 119 -11.68 5.22 13.13
C ALA A 119 -12.56 4.04 13.52
N VAL A 120 -13.42 3.65 12.59
CA VAL A 120 -14.19 2.39 12.63
C VAL A 120 -13.57 1.48 11.59
N ARG A 121 -12.88 0.42 12.03
CA ARG A 121 -12.13 -0.47 11.13
C ARG A 121 -12.82 -1.83 11.05
N ARG A 122 -13.37 -2.14 9.89
CA ARG A 122 -13.99 -3.43 9.59
C ARG A 122 -13.19 -4.16 8.54
N THR A 123 -12.24 -4.97 8.98
CA THR A 123 -11.47 -5.83 8.08
C THR A 123 -12.36 -6.93 7.52
N ARG A 124 -11.94 -7.50 6.39
CA ARG A 124 -12.61 -8.65 5.77
C ARG A 124 -12.79 -9.80 6.76
N LYS A 125 -11.72 -10.17 7.47
CA LYS A 125 -11.71 -11.20 8.51
C LYS A 125 -12.73 -10.88 9.61
N PHE A 126 -12.73 -9.64 10.13
CA PHE A 126 -13.68 -9.19 11.15
C PHE A 126 -15.14 -9.36 10.68
N VAL A 127 -15.45 -8.98 9.43
CA VAL A 127 -16.80 -9.14 8.88
C VAL A 127 -17.16 -10.62 8.72
N LYS A 128 -16.25 -11.46 8.22
CA LYS A 128 -16.48 -12.91 8.07
C LYS A 128 -16.75 -13.58 9.43
N GLU A 129 -16.02 -13.21 10.47
CA GLU A 129 -16.12 -13.84 11.79
C GLU A 129 -17.33 -13.34 12.57
N HIS A 130 -17.65 -12.04 12.52
CA HIS A 130 -18.65 -11.42 13.40
C HIS A 130 -19.98 -11.08 12.73
N TYR A 131 -20.08 -11.16 11.41
CA TYR A 131 -21.29 -10.89 10.63
C TYR A 131 -21.64 -12.06 9.70
N ALA A 132 -21.10 -13.25 9.97
CA ALA A 132 -21.44 -14.47 9.25
C ALA A 132 -22.96 -14.66 9.20
N ASN A 133 -23.49 -14.89 8.00
CA ASN A 133 -24.90 -15.15 7.75
C ASN A 133 -25.86 -13.97 7.98
N GLU A 134 -25.38 -12.76 8.31
CA GLU A 134 -26.25 -11.59 8.35
C GLU A 134 -26.83 -11.29 6.95
N LEU A 135 -28.09 -10.81 6.91
CA LEU A 135 -28.74 -10.45 5.66
C LEU A 135 -28.54 -8.97 5.37
N ILE A 136 -27.99 -8.66 4.21
CA ILE A 136 -27.87 -7.30 3.71
C ILE A 136 -28.79 -7.09 2.51
N ARG A 137 -29.16 -5.84 2.25
CA ARG A 137 -29.95 -5.48 1.07
C ARG A 137 -29.00 -5.34 -0.12
N GLY A 138 -29.10 -6.23 -1.09
CA GLY A 138 -28.34 -6.19 -2.34
C GLY A 138 -28.74 -5.01 -3.22
N ALA A 139 -27.96 -4.75 -4.26
CA ALA A 139 -28.20 -3.65 -5.21
C ALA A 139 -29.51 -3.81 -6.01
N ASP A 140 -30.08 -5.01 -6.04
CA ASP A 140 -31.41 -5.33 -6.61
C ASP A 140 -32.55 -5.15 -5.58
N GLY A 141 -32.24 -4.68 -4.37
CA GLY A 141 -33.18 -4.48 -3.28
C GLY A 141 -33.55 -5.75 -2.51
N LYS A 142 -33.04 -6.93 -2.89
CA LYS A 142 -33.34 -8.21 -2.23
C LYS A 142 -32.40 -8.43 -1.05
N LEU A 143 -32.86 -9.22 -0.07
CA LEU A 143 -31.99 -9.64 1.03
C LEU A 143 -31.09 -10.78 0.55
N THR A 144 -29.79 -10.58 0.67
CA THR A 144 -28.75 -11.55 0.37
C THR A 144 -27.87 -11.75 1.59
N THR A 145 -27.43 -12.98 1.80
CA THR A 145 -26.47 -13.28 2.86
C THR A 145 -25.16 -12.55 2.61
N LEU A 146 -24.60 -11.97 3.67
CA LEU A 146 -23.28 -11.37 3.67
C LEU A 146 -22.25 -12.49 3.45
N LYS A 147 -21.74 -12.57 2.22
CA LYS A 147 -20.74 -13.54 1.79
C LYS A 147 -19.70 -12.84 0.91
N PHE A 148 -18.43 -13.10 1.20
CA PHE A 148 -17.32 -12.78 0.32
C PHE A 148 -16.97 -14.00 -0.53
N PRO A 149 -16.50 -13.82 -1.79
CA PRO A 149 -15.84 -14.91 -2.50
C PRO A 149 -14.57 -15.34 -1.76
N GLN A 150 -14.02 -16.50 -2.10
CA GLN A 150 -12.72 -16.96 -1.61
C GLN A 150 -11.63 -16.62 -2.65
N PRO A 151 -10.50 -16.03 -2.26
CA PRO A 151 -9.37 -15.88 -3.15
C PRO A 151 -8.84 -17.26 -3.54
N LYS A 152 -8.41 -17.41 -4.79
CA LYS A 152 -7.65 -18.57 -5.28
C LYS A 152 -6.46 -18.08 -6.06
N VAL A 153 -5.28 -18.19 -5.47
CA VAL A 153 -4.05 -17.73 -6.09
C VAL A 153 -3.48 -18.84 -6.96
N ARG A 154 -2.94 -18.47 -8.12
CA ARG A 154 -2.24 -19.40 -9.01
C ARG A 154 -0.98 -18.72 -9.52
N ARG A 155 0.13 -19.41 -9.30
CA ARG A 155 1.43 -19.12 -9.93
C ARG A 155 1.37 -19.46 -11.43
N ILE A 156 1.79 -18.52 -12.27
CA ILE A 156 1.88 -18.66 -13.72
C ILE A 156 3.35 -18.49 -14.09
N ASP A 157 4.03 -19.60 -14.30
CA ASP A 157 5.44 -19.59 -14.70
C ASP A 157 5.58 -19.36 -16.20
N TYR A 158 6.65 -18.65 -16.60
CA TYR A 158 7.09 -18.56 -17.98
C TYR A 158 8.59 -18.80 -18.08
N ASP A 159 8.98 -19.49 -19.16
CA ASP A 159 10.38 -19.79 -19.45
C ASP A 159 11.01 -18.62 -20.22
N LEU A 160 12.25 -18.29 -19.90
CA LEU A 160 13.06 -17.33 -20.62
C LEU A 160 13.89 -18.07 -21.68
N ASP A 161 14.07 -17.45 -22.84
CA ASP A 161 15.03 -17.92 -23.83
C ASP A 161 16.46 -17.44 -23.49
N ASP A 162 17.44 -17.91 -24.27
CA ASP A 162 18.85 -17.57 -24.05
C ASP A 162 19.10 -16.05 -24.10
N ASP A 163 18.38 -15.33 -24.98
CA ASP A 163 18.49 -13.87 -25.11
C ASP A 163 17.89 -13.14 -23.90
N GLY A 164 16.73 -13.60 -23.41
CA GLY A 164 16.11 -13.09 -22.17
C GLY A 164 16.97 -13.32 -20.93
N LEU A 165 17.60 -14.50 -20.83
CA LEU A 165 18.55 -14.80 -19.74
C LEU A 165 19.78 -13.90 -19.81
N ALA A 166 20.34 -13.68 -20.99
CA ALA A 166 21.49 -12.79 -21.19
C ALA A 166 21.18 -11.35 -20.78
N LEU A 167 19.98 -10.84 -21.13
CA LEU A 167 19.53 -9.51 -20.71
C LEU A 167 19.41 -9.40 -19.18
N ILE A 168 18.77 -10.39 -18.53
CA ILE A 168 18.62 -10.38 -17.07
C ILE A 168 19.98 -10.43 -16.38
N ASP A 169 20.87 -11.33 -16.81
CA ASP A 169 22.19 -11.47 -16.21
C ASP A 169 23.01 -10.18 -16.34
N ALA A 170 22.97 -9.53 -17.50
CA ALA A 170 23.63 -8.25 -17.73
C ALA A 170 23.03 -7.13 -16.87
N MET A 171 21.71 -7.03 -16.79
CA MET A 171 21.01 -6.02 -15.97
C MET A 171 21.27 -6.21 -14.47
N VAL A 172 21.16 -7.44 -13.97
CA VAL A 172 21.40 -7.74 -12.55
C VAL A 172 22.84 -7.38 -12.18
N TYR A 173 23.81 -7.73 -13.03
CA TYR A 173 25.21 -7.35 -12.80
C TYR A 173 25.42 -5.83 -12.84
N ALA A 174 24.81 -5.16 -13.82
CA ALA A 174 24.96 -3.71 -14.01
C ALA A 174 24.36 -2.88 -12.86
N LEU A 175 23.22 -3.33 -12.31
CA LEU A 175 22.51 -2.66 -11.23
C LEU A 175 23.05 -3.01 -9.85
N ASP A 176 23.62 -4.20 -9.67
CA ASP A 176 24.22 -4.61 -8.41
C ASP A 176 25.38 -3.67 -8.05
N ASP A 177 25.25 -3.02 -6.89
CA ASP A 177 26.28 -2.15 -6.36
C ASP A 177 26.73 -2.70 -5.00
N PRO A 178 27.90 -3.36 -4.92
CA PRO A 178 28.43 -3.85 -3.66
C PRO A 178 29.14 -2.76 -2.86
N THR A 179 29.36 -1.56 -3.44
CA THR A 179 30.14 -0.50 -2.81
C THR A 179 29.33 0.24 -1.75
N ASP A 180 30.00 0.66 -0.68
CA ASP A 180 29.43 1.57 0.31
C ASP A 180 29.69 3.01 -0.17
N PRO A 181 28.66 3.79 -0.53
CA PRO A 181 28.82 5.16 -1.02
C PRO A 181 29.47 6.09 0.02
N HIS A 182 29.46 5.75 1.31
CA HIS A 182 30.12 6.53 2.36
C HIS A 182 31.62 6.23 2.50
N THR A 183 32.12 5.18 1.83
CA THR A 183 33.56 4.89 1.84
C THR A 183 34.29 5.92 0.97
N PRO A 184 35.33 6.60 1.48
CA PRO A 184 36.09 7.57 0.70
C PRO A 184 36.64 6.94 -0.58
N ARG A 185 36.39 7.57 -1.73
CA ARG A 185 36.80 7.07 -3.07
C ARG A 185 36.23 5.70 -3.44
N ALA A 186 35.10 5.28 -2.87
CA ALA A 186 34.38 4.09 -3.31
C ALA A 186 34.11 4.08 -4.84
N TRP A 187 33.91 5.26 -5.43
CA TRP A 187 33.75 5.43 -6.88
C TRP A 187 35.00 5.03 -7.68
N GLU A 188 36.22 5.18 -7.15
CA GLU A 188 37.46 4.78 -7.84
C GLU A 188 37.58 3.25 -7.97
N GLU A 189 37.01 2.50 -7.02
CA GLU A 189 36.96 1.04 -7.09
C GLU A 189 35.89 0.58 -8.09
N ARG A 190 34.77 1.31 -8.16
CA ARG A 190 33.66 1.02 -9.06
C ARG A 190 33.95 1.36 -10.52
N SER A 191 34.56 2.51 -10.79
CA SER A 191 34.96 2.97 -12.14
C SER A 191 35.92 1.98 -12.84
N ARG A 192 36.51 1.03 -12.09
CA ARG A 192 37.33 -0.06 -12.67
C ARG A 192 36.51 -1.16 -13.35
N ASP A 193 35.21 -1.27 -13.05
CA ASP A 193 34.32 -2.26 -13.63
C ASP A 193 33.31 -1.56 -14.57
N PRO A 194 33.60 -1.46 -15.87
CA PRO A 194 32.74 -0.77 -16.83
C PRO A 194 31.40 -1.48 -17.06
N GLN A 195 31.22 -2.70 -16.53
CA GLN A 195 29.96 -3.43 -16.61
C GLN A 195 29.00 -3.09 -15.46
N ARG A 196 29.35 -2.14 -14.57
CA ARG A 196 28.46 -1.64 -13.51
C ARG A 196 28.06 -0.19 -13.74
N LEU A 197 26.76 0.09 -13.69
CA LEU A 197 26.23 1.44 -13.91
C LEU A 197 26.59 2.36 -12.76
N MET A 198 27.49 3.33 -12.99
CA MET A 198 27.85 4.36 -12.01
C MET A 198 26.65 5.22 -11.64
N LEU A 199 25.79 5.53 -12.62
CA LEU A 199 24.75 6.56 -12.53
C LEU A 199 25.36 7.93 -12.21
N ALA A 200 26.51 8.23 -12.84
CA ALA A 200 27.36 9.38 -12.53
C ALA A 200 26.62 10.72 -12.68
N ARG A 201 25.70 10.84 -13.65
CA ARG A 201 24.80 12.00 -13.81
C ARG A 201 24.02 12.29 -12.53
N TYR A 202 23.46 11.26 -11.90
CA TYR A 202 22.59 11.38 -10.73
C TYR A 202 23.37 11.42 -9.40
N LEU A 203 24.66 11.07 -9.45
CA LEU A 203 25.60 11.05 -8.33
C LEU A 203 26.75 12.03 -8.53
N SER A 204 26.49 13.16 -9.19
CA SER A 204 27.51 14.16 -9.53
C SER A 204 28.24 14.72 -8.30
N SER A 205 27.61 14.71 -7.12
CA SER A 205 28.27 15.12 -5.86
C SER A 205 29.41 14.21 -5.42
N MET A 206 29.49 12.95 -5.90
CA MET A 206 30.67 12.09 -5.66
C MET A 206 31.94 12.62 -6.31
N TYR A 207 31.81 13.49 -7.31
CA TYR A 207 32.92 14.04 -8.08
C TYR A 207 33.31 15.45 -7.62
N THR A 208 32.74 15.96 -6.53
CA THR A 208 33.15 17.28 -6.02
C THR A 208 34.50 17.22 -5.32
N LEU A 209 35.29 18.29 -5.44
CA LEU A 209 36.63 18.37 -4.84
C LEU A 209 36.59 18.34 -3.30
N ASP A 210 35.51 18.83 -2.70
CA ASP A 210 35.29 18.85 -1.25
C ASP A 210 34.75 17.52 -0.69
N HIS A 211 34.38 16.58 -1.56
CA HIS A 211 33.81 15.29 -1.21
C HIS A 211 32.51 15.43 -0.38
N ASP A 212 31.76 16.51 -0.58
CA ASP A 212 30.46 16.74 0.03
C ASP A 212 29.37 15.92 -0.68
N LEU A 213 29.36 14.62 -0.39
CA LEU A 213 28.37 13.69 -0.94
C LEU A 213 26.98 14.05 -0.44
N GLN A 214 26.09 14.38 -1.38
CA GLN A 214 24.73 14.76 -1.05
C GLN A 214 23.87 13.51 -0.90
N GLU A 215 23.43 13.23 0.33
CA GLU A 215 22.73 11.98 0.67
C GLU A 215 21.47 11.74 -0.17
N TYR A 216 20.74 12.79 -0.55
CA TYR A 216 19.57 12.64 -1.42
C TYR A 216 19.89 12.12 -2.83
N GLN A 217 21.12 12.32 -3.34
CA GLN A 217 21.57 11.76 -4.61
C GLN A 217 21.78 10.24 -4.51
N ILE A 218 22.20 9.75 -3.33
CA ILE A 218 22.30 8.31 -3.03
C ILE A 218 20.90 7.70 -3.10
N THR A 219 19.92 8.32 -2.43
CA THR A 219 18.51 7.91 -2.50
C THR A 219 18.01 7.90 -3.95
N ASN A 220 18.18 8.99 -4.70
CA ASN A 220 17.77 9.07 -6.11
C ASN A 220 18.38 7.96 -6.97
N ALA A 221 19.68 7.67 -6.81
CA ALA A 221 20.34 6.62 -7.57
C ALA A 221 19.88 5.22 -7.15
N GLY A 222 19.54 5.00 -5.87
CA GLY A 222 18.91 3.76 -5.43
C GLY A 222 17.52 3.57 -6.04
N LEU A 223 16.71 4.64 -6.09
CA LEU A 223 15.38 4.63 -6.70
C LEU A 223 15.44 4.34 -8.21
N LEU A 224 16.41 4.90 -8.92
CA LEU A 224 16.65 4.60 -10.34
C LEU A 224 16.99 3.12 -10.57
N ARG A 225 17.84 2.53 -9.71
CA ARG A 225 18.21 1.10 -9.80
C ARG A 225 17.02 0.20 -9.56
N SER A 226 16.26 0.43 -8.49
CA SER A 226 15.01 -0.30 -8.24
C SER A 226 14.06 -0.12 -9.41
N GLY A 227 13.82 1.11 -9.87
CA GLY A 227 12.97 1.40 -11.03
C GLY A 227 13.35 0.63 -12.29
N LEU A 228 14.64 0.57 -12.65
CA LEU A 228 15.11 -0.23 -13.80
C LEU A 228 14.88 -1.73 -13.62
N LEU A 229 15.07 -2.25 -12.40
CA LEU A 229 14.78 -3.65 -12.07
C LEU A 229 13.28 -3.97 -12.23
N LYS A 230 12.40 -3.06 -11.78
CA LYS A 230 10.94 -3.19 -11.96
C LYS A 230 10.55 -3.16 -13.44
N ARG A 231 11.20 -2.32 -14.25
CA ARG A 231 10.98 -2.26 -15.71
C ARG A 231 11.40 -3.56 -16.40
N LEU A 232 12.54 -4.11 -16.01
CA LEU A 232 13.03 -5.40 -16.50
C LEU A 232 12.04 -6.54 -16.21
N GLU A 233 11.50 -6.61 -14.99
CA GLU A 233 10.52 -7.65 -14.62
C GLU A 233 9.21 -7.51 -15.40
N SER A 234 8.77 -6.27 -15.67
CA SER A 234 7.50 -6.02 -16.32
C SER A 234 7.50 -6.38 -17.81
N SER A 235 8.35 -5.74 -18.62
CA SER A 235 8.55 -6.11 -20.03
C SER A 235 9.86 -5.57 -20.62
N PRO A 236 10.49 -6.30 -21.58
CA PRO A 236 11.66 -5.82 -22.32
C PRO A 236 11.43 -4.47 -23.04
N GLN A 237 10.22 -4.23 -23.54
CA GLN A 237 9.81 -3.01 -24.23
C GLN A 237 9.82 -1.81 -23.28
N ALA A 238 9.27 -1.97 -22.07
CA ALA A 238 9.30 -0.92 -21.05
C ALA A 238 10.72 -0.60 -20.60
N LEU A 239 11.54 -1.64 -20.38
CA LEU A 239 12.96 -1.46 -20.08
C LEU A 239 13.69 -0.71 -21.20
N HIS A 240 13.51 -1.12 -22.45
CA HIS A 240 14.13 -0.47 -23.60
C HIS A 240 13.77 1.01 -23.69
N ALA A 241 12.50 1.37 -23.52
CA ALA A 241 12.05 2.76 -23.54
C ALA A 241 12.70 3.59 -22.42
N SER A 242 12.76 3.06 -21.19
CA SER A 242 13.42 3.74 -20.08
C SER A 242 14.92 3.89 -20.29
N LEU A 243 15.61 2.87 -20.82
CA LEU A 243 17.03 2.96 -21.17
C LEU A 243 17.29 4.04 -22.23
N GLN A 244 16.43 4.15 -23.25
CA GLN A 244 16.53 5.23 -24.25
C GLN A 244 16.39 6.62 -23.63
N ASN A 245 15.43 6.81 -22.73
CA ASN A 245 15.25 8.09 -22.02
C ASN A 245 16.48 8.42 -21.17
N MET A 246 17.02 7.44 -20.45
CA MET A 246 18.24 7.63 -19.67
C MET A 246 19.43 7.97 -20.55
N ILE A 247 19.63 7.31 -21.69
CA ILE A 247 20.72 7.63 -22.63
C ILE A 247 20.62 9.09 -23.07
N ALA A 248 19.44 9.53 -23.54
CA ALA A 248 19.23 10.91 -23.98
C ALA A 248 19.49 11.94 -22.87
N SER A 249 19.11 11.59 -21.64
CA SER A 249 19.38 12.39 -20.44
C SER A 249 20.91 12.46 -20.21
N HIS A 250 21.65 11.36 -20.22
CA HIS A 250 23.11 11.38 -20.03
C HIS A 250 23.85 12.13 -21.16
N GLU A 251 23.40 12.00 -22.42
CA GLU A 251 23.94 12.76 -23.55
C GLU A 251 23.78 14.27 -23.34
N SER A 252 22.58 14.71 -22.91
CA SER A 252 22.30 16.11 -22.59
C SER A 252 23.18 16.63 -21.44
N PHE A 253 23.46 15.78 -20.45
CA PHE A 253 24.38 16.10 -19.36
C PHE A 253 25.83 16.26 -19.86
N LEU A 254 26.29 15.38 -20.73
CA LEU A 254 27.62 15.43 -21.32
C LEU A 254 27.82 16.71 -22.16
N GLU A 255 26.79 17.12 -22.92
CA GLU A 255 26.79 18.40 -23.63
C GLU A 255 26.93 19.60 -22.69
N ALA A 256 26.22 19.60 -21.57
CA ALA A 256 26.30 20.66 -20.56
C ALA A 256 27.68 20.72 -19.90
N LEU A 257 28.29 19.57 -19.57
CA LEU A 257 29.66 19.50 -19.06
C LEU A 257 30.66 20.10 -20.06
N GLY A 258 30.45 19.86 -21.37
CA GLY A 258 31.24 20.47 -22.44
C GLY A 258 31.11 21.99 -22.53
N GLN A 259 30.02 22.55 -22.02
CA GLN A 259 29.79 24.00 -21.90
C GLN A 259 30.30 24.60 -20.58
N GLY A 260 30.92 23.78 -19.71
CA GLY A 260 31.44 24.21 -18.42
C GLY A 260 30.39 24.29 -17.30
N VAL A 261 29.28 23.55 -17.46
CA VAL A 261 28.16 23.54 -16.52
C VAL A 261 27.88 22.13 -16.02
N VAL A 262 27.63 21.98 -14.72
CA VAL A 262 27.08 20.75 -14.11
C VAL A 262 25.59 20.98 -13.82
N LEU A 263 24.75 20.09 -14.33
CA LEU A 263 23.31 20.06 -14.06
C LEU A 263 23.04 19.21 -12.81
N LYS A 264 22.38 19.78 -11.81
CA LYS A 264 21.98 19.08 -10.57
C LYS A 264 20.47 19.13 -10.40
N GLY A 265 19.79 17.98 -10.40
CA GLY A 265 18.41 17.90 -9.93
C GLY A 265 18.33 17.91 -8.40
N GLU A 266 17.24 18.44 -7.85
CA GLU A 266 16.92 18.33 -6.41
C GLU A 266 16.28 16.97 -6.07
N ALA A 267 16.17 16.68 -4.77
CA ALA A 267 15.44 15.53 -4.26
C ALA A 267 13.93 15.67 -4.57
N LEU A 268 13.38 14.76 -5.37
CA LEU A 268 11.94 14.68 -5.59
C LEU A 268 11.27 14.02 -4.38
N SER A 269 11.07 14.82 -3.32
CA SER A 269 10.31 14.42 -2.13
C SER A 269 8.90 13.88 -2.47
N GLU A 270 8.34 14.28 -3.61
CA GLU A 270 7.07 13.76 -4.14
C GLU A 270 7.18 12.32 -4.65
N TRP A 271 8.33 11.85 -5.13
CA TRP A 271 8.48 10.48 -5.65
C TRP A 271 8.64 9.46 -4.52
N VAL A 272 9.51 9.75 -3.53
CA VAL A 272 9.67 8.94 -2.30
C VAL A 272 8.34 8.77 -1.55
N SER A 273 7.46 9.77 -1.66
CA SER A 273 6.15 9.77 -1.00
C SER A 273 4.98 9.33 -1.88
N SER A 274 5.12 9.12 -3.20
CA SER A 274 3.94 8.86 -4.05
C SER A 274 3.63 7.39 -4.31
N ASP A 275 4.42 6.42 -3.80
CA ASP A 275 4.35 5.01 -4.22
C ASP A 275 4.29 4.89 -5.78
N SER A 276 4.80 5.88 -6.51
CA SER A 276 4.79 5.91 -7.97
C SER A 276 5.99 5.11 -8.46
N ASP A 277 5.76 4.08 -9.27
CA ASP A 277 6.85 3.36 -9.93
C ASP A 277 7.25 4.00 -11.28
N ASP A 278 6.71 5.17 -11.63
CA ASP A 278 6.94 5.80 -12.94
C ASP A 278 8.34 6.42 -13.05
N LEU A 279 9.30 5.59 -13.49
CA LEU A 279 10.69 5.94 -13.73
C LEU A 279 10.85 7.05 -14.79
N ASP A 280 10.02 7.04 -15.84
CA ASP A 280 10.17 8.01 -16.93
C ASP A 280 9.69 9.39 -16.50
N ALA A 281 8.60 9.44 -15.71
CA ALA A 281 8.17 10.67 -15.06
C ALA A 281 9.25 11.22 -14.13
N PHE A 282 9.92 10.36 -13.36
CA PHE A 282 11.03 10.76 -12.49
C PHE A 282 12.17 11.40 -13.28
N VAL A 283 12.65 10.73 -14.34
CA VAL A 283 13.74 11.28 -15.17
C VAL A 283 13.33 12.61 -15.80
N ALA A 284 12.10 12.72 -16.32
CA ALA A 284 11.62 13.95 -16.92
C ALA A 284 11.48 15.09 -15.90
N GLU A 285 11.05 14.81 -14.68
CA GLU A 285 10.92 15.81 -13.61
C GLU A 285 12.29 16.25 -13.10
N PHE A 286 13.21 15.31 -12.90
CA PHE A 286 14.61 15.58 -12.56
C PHE A 286 15.27 16.53 -13.56
N ASP A 287 15.02 16.32 -14.86
CA ASP A 287 15.56 17.16 -15.94
C ASP A 287 14.91 18.56 -16.00
N ASN A 288 13.72 18.76 -15.41
CA ASN A 288 13.05 20.07 -15.39
C ASN A 288 13.50 20.97 -14.22
N ASP A 289 13.91 20.39 -13.08
CA ASP A 289 14.30 21.11 -11.86
C ASP A 289 15.83 21.28 -11.72
N GLU A 290 16.55 21.27 -12.85
CA GLU A 290 18.01 21.35 -12.87
C GLU A 290 18.53 22.70 -12.37
N LYS A 291 19.40 22.66 -11.36
CA LYS A 291 20.29 23.74 -10.97
C LYS A 291 21.57 23.69 -11.79
N ILE A 292 22.06 24.88 -12.13
CA ILE A 292 23.28 25.08 -12.89
C ILE A 292 24.41 25.44 -11.93
N GLU A 293 25.47 24.62 -11.91
CA GLU A 293 26.71 24.88 -11.19
C GLU A 293 27.91 24.97 -12.14
N SER A 294 28.98 25.65 -11.71
CA SER A 294 30.25 25.66 -12.45
C SER A 294 30.99 24.33 -12.28
N VAL A 295 31.63 23.86 -13.35
CA VAL A 295 32.50 22.67 -13.32
C VAL A 295 33.77 22.83 -12.47
N ASP A 296 34.14 24.06 -12.09
CA ASP A 296 35.39 24.35 -11.35
C ASP A 296 35.50 23.59 -10.00
N GLY A 297 34.38 23.16 -9.43
CA GLY A 297 34.30 22.40 -8.18
C GLY A 297 34.41 20.87 -8.34
N TYR A 298 34.65 20.35 -9.55
CA TYR A 298 34.52 18.94 -9.86
C TYR A 298 35.78 18.31 -10.46
N HIS A 299 35.93 17.01 -10.22
CA HIS A 299 36.79 16.10 -10.96
C HIS A 299 36.18 15.85 -12.35
N LEU A 300 36.31 16.85 -13.24
CA LEU A 300 35.61 16.89 -14.54
C LEU A 300 36.00 15.73 -15.46
N THR A 301 37.28 15.36 -15.51
CA THR A 301 37.75 14.28 -16.39
C THR A 301 37.18 12.94 -15.98
N GLU A 302 37.13 12.68 -14.67
CA GLU A 302 36.56 11.47 -14.09
C GLU A 302 35.04 11.43 -14.27
N LEU A 303 34.34 12.54 -13.96
CA LEU A 303 32.90 12.65 -14.16
C LEU A 303 32.49 12.44 -15.63
N GLN A 304 33.22 13.03 -16.58
CA GLN A 304 32.96 12.83 -18.01
C GLN A 304 33.20 11.37 -18.42
N GLY A 305 34.32 10.78 -18.00
CA GLY A 305 34.66 9.40 -18.31
C GLY A 305 33.62 8.39 -17.78
N ASP A 306 33.14 8.60 -16.56
CA ASP A 306 32.16 7.70 -15.95
C ASP A 306 30.76 7.89 -16.57
N VAL A 307 30.38 9.12 -16.98
CA VAL A 307 29.14 9.36 -17.76
C VAL A 307 29.22 8.70 -19.15
N GLU A 308 30.36 8.80 -19.84
CA GLU A 308 30.57 8.12 -21.12
C GLU A 308 30.52 6.60 -20.98
N SER A 309 31.09 6.05 -19.89
CA SER A 309 30.99 4.63 -19.57
C SER A 309 29.55 4.21 -19.29
N ASP A 310 28.79 5.00 -18.54
CA ASP A 310 27.35 4.76 -18.30
C ASP A 310 26.56 4.74 -19.60
N ILE A 311 26.79 5.71 -20.51
CA ILE A 311 26.12 5.75 -21.83
C ILE A 311 26.43 4.48 -22.63
N ALA A 312 27.69 4.04 -22.64
CA ALA A 312 28.10 2.85 -23.38
C ALA A 312 27.39 1.59 -22.85
N LEU A 313 27.35 1.41 -21.53
CA LEU A 313 26.66 0.28 -20.90
C LEU A 313 25.14 0.35 -21.09
N LEU A 314 24.53 1.53 -20.95
CA LEU A 314 23.10 1.72 -21.21
C LEU A 314 22.74 1.38 -22.66
N CYS A 315 23.61 1.72 -23.64
CA CYS A 315 23.42 1.32 -25.03
C CYS A 315 23.49 -0.20 -25.21
N GLU A 316 24.45 -0.87 -24.57
CA GLU A 316 24.58 -2.34 -24.62
C GLU A 316 23.33 -3.02 -24.04
N LEU A 317 22.86 -2.58 -22.87
CA LEU A 317 21.65 -3.09 -22.22
C LEU A 317 20.40 -2.84 -23.07
N ARG A 318 20.30 -1.67 -23.70
CA ARG A 318 19.20 -1.33 -24.63
C ARG A 318 19.22 -2.27 -25.83
N ASP A 319 20.39 -2.52 -26.42
CA ASP A 319 20.51 -3.36 -27.60
C ASP A 319 20.18 -4.82 -27.27
N LEU A 320 20.56 -5.32 -26.08
CA LEU A 320 20.10 -6.62 -25.56
C LEU A 320 18.57 -6.65 -25.42
N ALA A 321 17.96 -5.61 -24.85
CA ALA A 321 16.50 -5.53 -24.74
C ALA A 321 15.82 -5.53 -26.12
N GLN A 322 16.40 -4.83 -27.10
CA GLN A 322 15.90 -4.80 -28.48
C GLN A 322 15.90 -6.19 -29.13
N VAL A 323 16.95 -7.01 -28.90
CA VAL A 323 17.00 -8.39 -29.40
C VAL A 323 15.84 -9.22 -28.86
N VAL A 324 15.56 -9.12 -27.55
CA VAL A 324 14.44 -9.84 -26.92
C VAL A 324 13.09 -9.37 -27.47
N ILE A 325 12.92 -8.06 -27.72
CA ILE A 325 11.68 -7.48 -28.28
C ILE A 325 11.39 -8.01 -29.70
N GLU A 326 12.41 -8.22 -30.52
CA GLU A 326 12.26 -8.76 -31.89
C GLU A 326 11.90 -10.25 -31.92
N GLY A 327 12.12 -10.96 -30.80
CA GLY A 327 11.74 -12.34 -30.59
C GLY A 327 10.25 -12.55 -30.30
N VAL A 328 9.88 -13.79 -29.94
CA VAL A 328 8.53 -14.11 -29.45
C VAL A 328 8.55 -14.02 -27.94
N GLU A 329 7.97 -12.97 -27.37
CA GLU A 329 7.95 -12.76 -25.92
C GLU A 329 7.23 -13.92 -25.20
N PRO A 330 7.94 -14.74 -24.39
CA PRO A 330 7.36 -15.92 -23.76
C PRO A 330 6.21 -15.58 -22.81
N LYS A 331 6.31 -14.43 -22.14
CA LYS A 331 5.35 -13.92 -21.17
C LYS A 331 4.00 -13.60 -21.83
N VAL A 332 4.01 -12.97 -23.01
CA VAL A 332 2.80 -12.70 -23.82
C VAL A 332 2.17 -14.00 -24.31
N LYS A 333 2.99 -14.94 -24.78
CA LYS A 333 2.51 -16.26 -25.22
C LYS A 333 1.79 -16.98 -24.07
N GLN A 334 2.38 -16.99 -22.88
CA GLN A 334 1.79 -17.59 -21.69
C GLN A 334 0.47 -16.89 -21.32
N LEU A 335 0.37 -15.56 -21.42
CA LEU A 335 -0.88 -14.84 -21.20
C LEU A 335 -2.00 -15.28 -22.15
N ILE A 336 -1.70 -15.48 -23.43
CA ILE A 336 -2.67 -15.95 -24.44
C ILE A 336 -3.15 -17.38 -24.11
N GLU A 337 -2.24 -18.26 -23.68
CA GLU A 337 -2.58 -19.62 -23.24
C GLU A 337 -3.50 -19.61 -22.01
N GLU A 338 -3.26 -18.67 -21.09
CA GLU A 338 -4.10 -18.51 -19.90
C GLU A 338 -5.49 -17.99 -20.21
N LEU A 339 -5.61 -16.98 -21.08
CA LEU A 339 -6.91 -16.50 -21.57
C LEU A 339 -7.69 -17.61 -22.27
N THR A 340 -7.00 -18.45 -23.06
CA THR A 340 -7.59 -19.62 -23.72
C THR A 340 -8.13 -20.62 -22.70
N THR A 341 -7.37 -20.90 -21.65
CA THR A 341 -7.76 -21.82 -20.56
C THR A 341 -8.96 -21.31 -19.79
N ILE A 342 -8.98 -20.00 -19.47
CA ILE A 342 -10.11 -19.35 -18.79
C ILE A 342 -11.39 -19.45 -19.63
N ALA A 343 -11.33 -19.12 -20.92
CA ALA A 343 -12.48 -19.24 -21.82
C ALA A 343 -12.98 -20.69 -21.90
N ALA A 344 -12.08 -21.67 -22.04
CA ALA A 344 -12.44 -23.09 -22.09
C ALA A 344 -13.12 -23.56 -20.80
N ALA A 345 -12.63 -23.12 -19.64
CA ALA A 345 -13.22 -23.46 -18.35
C ALA A 345 -14.61 -22.82 -18.16
N ALA A 346 -14.82 -21.63 -18.71
CA ALA A 346 -16.07 -20.89 -18.61
C ALA A 346 -17.21 -21.55 -19.41
N GLN A 347 -16.91 -22.27 -20.51
CA GLN A 347 -17.91 -22.98 -21.33
C GLN A 347 -18.70 -24.05 -20.57
N ARG A 348 -18.16 -24.59 -19.48
CA ARG A 348 -18.84 -25.58 -18.64
C ARG A 348 -20.07 -24.95 -17.98
N VAL A 349 -21.17 -25.69 -17.85
CA VAL A 349 -22.37 -25.18 -17.16
C VAL A 349 -22.07 -24.98 -15.67
N ASP A 350 -22.31 -23.76 -15.18
CA ASP A 350 -22.16 -23.46 -13.77
C ASP A 350 -23.41 -23.91 -12.98
N PRO A 351 -23.28 -24.77 -11.95
CA PRO A 351 -24.43 -25.26 -11.17
C PRO A 351 -25.25 -24.16 -10.48
N ARG A 352 -24.68 -22.96 -10.27
CA ARG A 352 -25.33 -21.82 -9.62
C ARG A 352 -26.02 -20.89 -10.62
N GLY A 353 -25.85 -21.13 -11.93
CA GLY A 353 -26.44 -20.32 -12.99
C GLY A 353 -25.67 -19.03 -13.30
N LEU A 354 -24.39 -18.93 -12.91
CA LEU A 354 -23.53 -17.85 -13.42
C LEU A 354 -23.40 -17.95 -14.93
N SER A 355 -23.46 -16.81 -15.61
CA SER A 355 -23.36 -16.79 -17.05
C SER A 355 -21.95 -17.17 -17.51
N HIS A 356 -21.89 -17.78 -18.69
CA HIS A 356 -20.62 -18.06 -19.36
C HIS A 356 -19.79 -16.78 -19.55
N ALA A 357 -20.44 -15.67 -19.94
CA ALA A 357 -19.81 -14.37 -20.13
C ALA A 357 -19.14 -13.86 -18.84
N ASP A 358 -19.86 -13.83 -17.71
CA ASP A 358 -19.31 -13.35 -16.43
C ASP A 358 -18.10 -14.19 -15.96
N ARG A 359 -18.10 -15.48 -16.24
CA ARG A 359 -17.03 -16.41 -15.82
C ARG A 359 -15.75 -16.28 -16.63
N ARG A 360 -15.83 -15.78 -17.86
CA ARG A 360 -14.66 -15.53 -18.72
C ARG A 360 -14.18 -14.08 -18.68
N LYS A 361 -14.81 -13.21 -17.87
CA LYS A 361 -14.36 -11.83 -17.69
C LYS A 361 -13.02 -11.81 -16.94
N VAL A 362 -11.98 -11.28 -17.59
CA VAL A 362 -10.60 -11.20 -17.09
C VAL A 362 -10.14 -9.75 -16.99
N ILE A 363 -9.48 -9.41 -15.90
CA ILE A 363 -8.77 -8.14 -15.74
C ILE A 363 -7.27 -8.45 -15.70
N VAL A 364 -6.49 -7.81 -16.57
CA VAL A 364 -5.04 -7.92 -16.63
C VAL A 364 -4.44 -6.62 -16.12
N PHE A 365 -3.71 -6.71 -15.01
CA PHE A 365 -2.98 -5.60 -14.40
C PHE A 365 -1.52 -5.63 -14.79
N SER A 366 -0.97 -4.45 -15.07
CA SER A 366 0.47 -4.22 -15.17
C SER A 366 0.82 -2.87 -14.52
N ALA A 367 1.98 -2.75 -13.90
CA ALA A 367 2.44 -1.50 -13.30
C ALA A 367 2.62 -0.38 -14.34
N PHE A 368 3.00 -0.72 -15.57
CA PHE A 368 3.46 0.26 -16.55
C PHE A 368 2.59 0.34 -17.81
N THR A 369 2.40 1.57 -18.30
CA THR A 369 1.56 1.87 -19.48
C THR A 369 2.20 1.34 -20.77
N ASP A 370 3.51 1.45 -20.89
CA ASP A 370 4.31 0.97 -22.03
C ASP A 370 4.41 -0.56 -22.11
N THR A 371 4.09 -1.27 -21.02
CA THR A 371 3.87 -2.72 -21.04
C THR A 371 2.47 -3.07 -21.53
N ILE A 372 1.44 -2.31 -21.13
CA ILE A 372 0.05 -2.62 -21.49
C ILE A 372 -0.23 -2.53 -22.99
N ILE A 373 0.34 -1.55 -23.69
CA ILE A 373 0.03 -1.33 -25.11
C ILE A 373 0.51 -2.52 -25.97
N PRO A 374 1.80 -2.94 -25.91
CA PRO A 374 2.28 -4.09 -26.68
C PRO A 374 1.53 -5.38 -26.36
N ILE A 375 1.26 -5.68 -25.08
CA ILE A 375 0.54 -6.90 -24.71
C ILE A 375 -0.91 -6.86 -25.21
N TYR A 376 -1.56 -5.69 -25.18
CA TYR A 376 -2.91 -5.51 -25.70
C TYR A 376 -2.95 -5.81 -27.20
N ASP A 377 -2.03 -5.22 -27.97
CA ASP A 377 -1.97 -5.41 -29.43
C ASP A 377 -1.69 -6.88 -29.79
N ALA A 378 -0.74 -7.52 -29.10
CA ALA A 378 -0.41 -8.93 -29.33
C ALA A 378 -1.59 -9.87 -28.99
N VAL A 379 -2.31 -9.59 -27.90
CA VAL A 379 -3.50 -10.39 -27.52
C VAL A 379 -4.65 -10.18 -28.51
N VAL A 380 -4.87 -8.95 -28.99
CA VAL A 380 -5.85 -8.66 -30.04
C VAL A 380 -5.52 -9.44 -31.32
N GLU A 381 -4.27 -9.40 -31.78
CA GLU A 381 -3.82 -10.12 -32.96
C GLU A 381 -4.04 -11.63 -32.81
N ALA A 382 -3.68 -12.20 -31.65
CA ALA A 382 -3.86 -13.62 -31.37
C ALA A 382 -5.35 -14.03 -31.37
N ILE A 383 -6.24 -13.21 -30.83
CA ILE A 383 -7.69 -13.46 -30.79
C ILE A 383 -8.31 -13.38 -32.20
N GLU A 384 -7.88 -12.43 -33.02
CA GLU A 384 -8.35 -12.31 -34.41
C GLU A 384 -7.83 -13.48 -35.26
N ALA A 385 -6.59 -13.91 -35.06
CA ALA A 385 -5.99 -15.07 -35.73
C ALA A 385 -6.55 -16.43 -35.25
N ALA A 386 -7.17 -16.49 -34.07
CA ALA A 386 -7.64 -17.73 -33.46
C ALA A 386 -8.66 -18.48 -34.34
N PRO A 387 -8.57 -19.82 -34.48
CA PRO A 387 -9.54 -20.59 -35.27
C PRO A 387 -10.98 -20.39 -34.79
N ALA A 388 -11.92 -20.30 -35.72
CA ALA A 388 -13.34 -20.17 -35.38
C ALA A 388 -13.81 -21.36 -34.52
N GLY A 389 -14.45 -21.07 -33.37
CA GLY A 389 -14.89 -22.08 -32.41
C GLY A 389 -13.83 -22.51 -31.39
N SER A 390 -12.60 -22.00 -31.48
CA SER A 390 -11.65 -22.11 -30.36
C SER A 390 -12.12 -21.27 -29.16
N PRO A 391 -11.77 -21.63 -27.92
CA PRO A 391 -12.12 -20.84 -26.75
C PRO A 391 -11.63 -19.38 -26.84
N LEU A 392 -10.42 -19.16 -27.37
CA LEU A 392 -9.84 -17.83 -27.52
C LEU A 392 -10.64 -16.94 -28.49
N ALA A 393 -11.21 -17.51 -29.56
CA ALA A 393 -12.00 -16.77 -30.54
C ALA A 393 -13.31 -16.20 -29.95
N GLU A 394 -13.73 -16.62 -28.76
CA GLU A 394 -14.89 -16.02 -28.08
C GLU A 394 -14.68 -14.59 -27.62
N TYR A 395 -13.42 -14.17 -27.48
CA TYR A 395 -13.07 -12.81 -27.09
C TYR A 395 -13.07 -11.82 -28.28
N ARG A 396 -13.31 -12.27 -29.51
CA ARG A 396 -13.36 -11.40 -30.69
C ARG A 396 -14.35 -10.26 -30.51
N ALA A 397 -13.89 -9.04 -30.77
CA ALA A 397 -14.63 -7.80 -30.53
C ALA A 397 -15.14 -7.61 -29.09
N ARG A 398 -14.54 -8.28 -28.10
CA ARG A 398 -14.92 -8.23 -26.67
C ARG A 398 -13.77 -7.76 -25.78
N ILE A 399 -12.78 -7.09 -26.33
CA ILE A 399 -11.64 -6.56 -25.57
C ILE A 399 -11.90 -5.06 -25.36
N ALA A 400 -11.84 -4.61 -24.12
CA ALA A 400 -11.98 -3.20 -23.78
C ALA A 400 -10.72 -2.43 -24.21
N PRO A 401 -10.86 -1.16 -24.66
CA PRO A 401 -9.70 -0.27 -24.76
C PRO A 401 -8.94 -0.23 -23.42
N PRO A 402 -7.59 -0.24 -23.43
CA PRO A 402 -6.80 -0.25 -22.20
C PRO A 402 -7.03 1.00 -21.37
N ILE A 403 -7.14 0.85 -20.04
CA ILE A 403 -7.31 1.96 -19.10
C ILE A 403 -6.01 2.18 -18.34
N MET A 404 -5.31 3.28 -18.61
CA MET A 404 -3.96 3.52 -18.11
C MET A 404 -3.86 4.87 -17.38
N GLY A 405 -2.74 5.07 -16.68
CA GLY A 405 -2.31 6.36 -16.09
C GLY A 405 -2.22 7.46 -17.14
N SER A 406 -1.96 8.70 -16.72
CA SER A 406 -1.89 9.87 -17.60
C SER A 406 -0.82 9.76 -18.70
N TYR A 407 -1.15 9.02 -19.75
CA TYR A 407 -0.60 9.10 -21.10
C TYR A 407 -1.60 9.85 -21.99
N ALA A 408 -2.14 10.96 -21.48
CA ALA A 408 -2.88 11.93 -22.29
C ALA A 408 -1.89 12.89 -22.96
N LYS A 409 -1.01 12.39 -23.82
CA LYS A 409 -0.27 13.24 -24.78
C LYS A 409 -0.55 12.89 -26.25
N THR A 410 -1.27 11.82 -26.54
CA THR A 410 -1.52 11.40 -27.92
C THR A 410 -2.97 10.99 -28.12
N HIS A 411 -3.87 11.97 -28.09
CA HIS A 411 -4.80 12.29 -29.17
C HIS A 411 -5.60 13.54 -28.79
N GLU A 412 -5.79 14.42 -29.77
CA GLU A 412 -6.39 15.77 -29.68
C GLU A 412 -5.51 16.89 -29.10
N ARG A 413 -4.94 17.68 -30.03
CA ARG A 413 -4.37 19.00 -29.76
C ARG A 413 -5.40 19.87 -29.01
N GLY A 414 -5.07 20.28 -27.79
CA GLY A 414 -5.58 21.54 -27.22
C GLY A 414 -6.33 21.51 -25.89
N ALA A 415 -6.29 20.45 -25.09
CA ALA A 415 -6.84 20.48 -23.73
C ALA A 415 -5.76 20.17 -22.69
N THR A 416 -5.49 21.14 -21.82
CA THR A 416 -4.64 20.99 -20.65
C THR A 416 -5.27 20.04 -19.63
N GLY A 417 -4.48 19.06 -19.16
CA GLY A 417 -4.60 18.42 -17.85
C GLY A 417 -5.99 17.95 -17.42
N GLY A 418 -6.50 16.88 -18.02
CA GLY A 418 -7.67 16.17 -17.52
C GLY A 418 -7.69 14.73 -18.02
N VAL A 419 -7.63 13.77 -17.10
CA VAL A 419 -7.91 12.36 -17.39
C VAL A 419 -9.29 12.27 -18.03
N ASP A 420 -9.45 11.58 -19.17
CA ASP A 420 -10.74 11.32 -19.78
C ASP A 420 -11.61 10.42 -18.88
N GLN A 421 -12.25 11.04 -17.89
CA GLN A 421 -13.15 10.38 -16.95
C GLN A 421 -14.40 9.83 -17.65
N GLY A 422 -14.78 10.41 -18.80
CA GLY A 422 -15.93 10.00 -19.60
C GLY A 422 -15.70 8.66 -20.27
N GLY A 423 -14.63 8.53 -21.05
CA GLY A 423 -14.25 7.30 -21.73
C GLY A 423 -13.91 6.14 -20.78
N ARG A 424 -13.25 6.44 -19.65
CA ARG A 424 -12.98 5.45 -18.60
C ARG A 424 -14.28 4.89 -18.01
N ALA A 425 -15.21 5.76 -17.59
CA ALA A 425 -16.46 5.32 -16.97
C ALA A 425 -17.32 4.49 -17.93
N SER A 426 -17.40 4.86 -19.21
CA SER A 426 -18.12 4.06 -20.21
C SER A 426 -17.49 2.69 -20.44
N THR A 427 -16.16 2.61 -20.50
CA THR A 427 -15.44 1.34 -20.70
C THR A 427 -15.65 0.39 -19.53
N ILE A 428 -15.54 0.89 -18.29
CA ILE A 428 -15.82 0.11 -17.08
C ILE A 428 -17.28 -0.36 -17.06
N ALA A 429 -18.22 0.52 -17.42
CA ALA A 429 -19.63 0.16 -17.50
C ALA A 429 -19.93 -0.88 -18.59
N GLY A 430 -19.19 -0.88 -19.70
CA GLY A 430 -19.26 -1.88 -20.76
C GLY A 430 -18.66 -3.23 -20.36
N PHE A 431 -17.63 -3.23 -19.51
CA PHE A 431 -16.99 -4.45 -19.00
C PHE A 431 -17.79 -5.10 -17.85
N ALA A 432 -18.22 -4.30 -16.88
CA ALA A 432 -18.92 -4.73 -15.68
C ALA A 432 -20.26 -3.99 -15.47
N PRO A 433 -21.22 -4.09 -16.40
CA PRO A 433 -22.48 -3.33 -16.33
C PRO A 433 -23.28 -3.59 -15.06
N ALA A 434 -23.22 -4.80 -14.51
CA ALA A 434 -23.98 -5.16 -13.31
C ALA A 434 -23.49 -4.45 -12.04
N THR A 435 -22.19 -4.12 -11.97
CA THR A 435 -21.53 -3.64 -10.75
C THR A 435 -21.01 -2.21 -10.86
N ALA A 436 -20.65 -1.76 -12.07
CA ALA A 436 -20.12 -0.43 -12.34
C ALA A 436 -21.01 0.41 -13.28
N GLY A 437 -21.99 -0.20 -13.96
CA GLY A 437 -22.87 0.51 -14.88
C GLY A 437 -23.93 1.36 -14.16
N PRO A 438 -24.42 2.45 -14.81
CA PRO A 438 -25.54 3.21 -14.31
C PRO A 438 -26.79 2.32 -14.23
N ARG A 439 -27.63 2.55 -13.22
CA ARG A 439 -28.87 1.80 -13.02
C ARG A 439 -30.09 2.60 -13.45
N ASN A 440 -31.05 1.92 -14.08
CA ASN A 440 -32.34 2.51 -14.42
C ASN A 440 -33.25 2.63 -13.17
N ALA A 441 -34.43 3.21 -13.32
CA ALA A 441 -35.40 3.38 -12.22
C ALA A 441 -35.90 2.06 -11.60
N LYS A 442 -35.70 0.92 -12.27
CA LYS A 442 -36.01 -0.43 -11.77
C LYS A 442 -34.81 -1.10 -11.08
N GLY A 443 -33.67 -0.41 -11.01
CA GLY A 443 -32.44 -0.94 -10.43
C GLY A 443 -31.66 -1.87 -11.37
N GLU A 444 -32.02 -1.96 -12.65
CA GLU A 444 -31.33 -2.81 -13.63
C GLU A 444 -30.16 -2.05 -14.29
N PRO A 445 -29.09 -2.73 -14.70
CA PRO A 445 -28.01 -2.12 -15.48
C PRO A 445 -28.54 -1.49 -16.77
N ALA A 446 -28.22 -0.23 -17.01
CA ALA A 446 -28.56 0.47 -18.24
C ALA A 446 -27.47 0.32 -19.32
N ALA A 447 -26.23 0.06 -18.91
CA ALA A 447 -25.12 -0.22 -19.82
C ALA A 447 -25.22 -1.63 -20.42
N LYS A 448 -24.78 -1.78 -21.66
CA LYS A 448 -24.66 -3.07 -22.33
C LYS A 448 -23.40 -3.79 -21.83
N ASP A 449 -23.46 -5.12 -21.81
CA ASP A 449 -22.29 -5.95 -21.62
C ASP A 449 -21.53 -6.05 -22.95
N GLU A 450 -20.42 -5.33 -23.06
CA GLU A 450 -19.63 -5.13 -24.28
C GLU A 450 -18.29 -5.87 -24.22
N PHE A 451 -17.61 -5.87 -23.08
CA PHE A 451 -16.23 -6.36 -22.96
C PHE A 451 -16.06 -7.49 -21.95
N ASP A 452 -15.19 -8.44 -22.29
CA ASP A 452 -14.80 -9.59 -21.48
C ASP A 452 -13.31 -9.55 -21.05
N ILE A 453 -12.46 -8.77 -21.70
CA ILE A 453 -11.06 -8.56 -21.26
C ILE A 453 -10.82 -7.08 -21.02
N LEU A 454 -10.19 -6.75 -19.89
CA LEU A 454 -9.79 -5.39 -19.53
C LEU A 454 -8.31 -5.35 -19.15
N PHE A 455 -7.52 -4.55 -19.87
CA PHE A 455 -6.13 -4.25 -19.52
C PHE A 455 -6.05 -2.92 -18.78
N THR A 456 -5.30 -2.86 -17.70
CA THR A 456 -5.21 -1.63 -16.90
C THR A 456 -3.97 -1.52 -16.03
N THR A 457 -3.55 -0.28 -15.74
CA THR A 457 -2.57 -0.02 -14.69
C THR A 457 -3.24 0.09 -13.31
N ASP A 458 -2.47 0.44 -12.29
CA ASP A 458 -2.98 0.78 -10.95
C ASP A 458 -4.00 1.94 -10.92
N VAL A 459 -4.30 2.57 -12.07
CA VAL A 459 -5.43 3.50 -12.18
C VAL A 459 -6.77 2.87 -11.78
N LEU A 460 -6.96 1.57 -11.99
CA LEU A 460 -8.15 0.83 -11.58
C LEU A 460 -7.95 0.04 -10.27
N SER A 461 -6.83 0.19 -9.56
CA SER A 461 -6.63 -0.48 -8.27
C SER A 461 -7.55 0.09 -7.17
N GLU A 462 -8.12 1.29 -7.39
CA GLU A 462 -8.98 2.00 -6.44
C GLU A 462 -10.25 2.60 -7.07
N GLY A 463 -11.23 2.96 -6.23
CA GLY A 463 -12.44 3.70 -6.64
C GLY A 463 -13.40 3.02 -7.63
N VAL A 464 -13.25 1.73 -7.94
CA VAL A 464 -14.11 1.01 -8.92
C VAL A 464 -14.67 -0.32 -8.39
N ASN A 465 -15.84 -0.72 -8.90
CA ASN A 465 -16.56 -1.95 -8.52
C ASN A 465 -16.58 -2.95 -9.68
N LEU A 466 -15.66 -3.91 -9.69
CA LEU A 466 -15.42 -4.86 -10.78
C LEU A 466 -15.81 -6.31 -10.43
N GLN A 467 -16.59 -6.51 -9.37
CA GLN A 467 -16.98 -7.84 -8.86
C GLN A 467 -17.89 -8.68 -9.77
N GLN A 468 -18.20 -8.20 -10.98
CA GLN A 468 -18.78 -9.02 -12.04
C GLN A 468 -17.73 -9.95 -12.67
N ALA A 469 -16.46 -9.56 -12.68
CA ALA A 469 -15.35 -10.43 -13.06
C ALA A 469 -15.05 -11.46 -11.94
N GLY A 470 -14.48 -12.59 -12.33
CA GLY A 470 -14.01 -13.63 -11.40
C GLY A 470 -12.55 -13.99 -11.60
N GLN A 471 -11.88 -13.37 -12.56
CA GLN A 471 -10.50 -13.65 -12.99
C GLN A 471 -9.69 -12.35 -12.99
N MET A 472 -8.54 -12.37 -12.34
CA MET A 472 -7.56 -11.30 -12.33
C MET A 472 -6.19 -11.90 -12.61
N ILE A 473 -5.41 -11.24 -13.47
CA ILE A 473 -4.03 -11.61 -13.77
C ILE A 473 -3.17 -10.39 -13.46
N ASN A 474 -2.14 -10.55 -12.63
CA ASN A 474 -1.06 -9.58 -12.51
C ASN A 474 0.06 -10.04 -13.42
N TYR A 475 0.30 -9.27 -14.47
CA TYR A 475 1.32 -9.55 -15.48
C TYR A 475 2.72 -9.29 -14.91
N ASP A 476 2.86 -8.29 -14.06
CA ASP A 476 4.05 -8.02 -13.25
C ASP A 476 3.76 -8.24 -11.77
N LEU A 477 4.80 -8.62 -11.03
CA LEU A 477 4.75 -8.71 -9.58
C LEU A 477 5.03 -7.34 -8.97
N PRO A 478 4.05 -6.69 -8.32
CA PRO A 478 4.37 -5.52 -7.52
C PRO A 478 5.15 -5.95 -6.28
N TRP A 479 6.33 -5.35 -6.11
CA TRP A 479 7.24 -5.57 -4.98
C TRP A 479 6.63 -5.24 -3.62
N ASN A 480 5.58 -4.41 -3.61
CA ASN A 480 4.70 -4.23 -2.46
C ASN A 480 3.42 -5.10 -2.58
N PRO A 481 3.28 -6.19 -1.79
CA PRO A 481 2.11 -7.07 -1.82
C PRO A 481 0.77 -6.37 -1.59
N MET A 482 0.78 -5.21 -0.92
CA MET A 482 -0.45 -4.44 -0.68
C MET A 482 -1.12 -3.97 -1.98
N ARG A 483 -0.35 -3.76 -3.06
CA ARG A 483 -0.94 -3.42 -4.36
C ARG A 483 -1.80 -4.56 -4.91
N ILE A 484 -1.35 -5.82 -4.77
CA ILE A 484 -2.16 -6.99 -5.14
C ILE A 484 -3.44 -7.03 -4.32
N VAL A 485 -3.36 -6.75 -3.00
CA VAL A 485 -4.55 -6.69 -2.13
C VAL A 485 -5.53 -5.61 -2.60
N GLN A 486 -5.04 -4.43 -2.95
CA GLN A 486 -5.87 -3.32 -3.45
C GLN A 486 -6.56 -3.67 -4.79
N ARG A 487 -5.78 -4.18 -5.75
CA ARG A 487 -6.26 -4.70 -7.06
C ARG A 487 -7.32 -5.77 -6.84
N HIS A 488 -7.03 -6.81 -6.07
CA HIS A 488 -7.94 -7.91 -5.77
C HIS A 488 -9.23 -7.43 -5.09
N GLY A 489 -9.12 -6.46 -4.17
CA GLY A 489 -10.26 -5.84 -3.49
C GLY A 489 -11.25 -5.10 -4.41
N ARG A 490 -10.94 -4.90 -5.70
CA ARG A 490 -11.90 -4.37 -6.69
C ARG A 490 -12.89 -5.43 -7.17
N VAL A 491 -12.49 -6.69 -7.13
CA VAL A 491 -13.28 -7.85 -7.58
C VAL A 491 -13.84 -8.63 -6.40
N ASP A 492 -13.04 -8.77 -5.35
CA ASP A 492 -13.36 -9.50 -4.14
C ASP A 492 -14.20 -8.66 -3.18
N ARG A 493 -15.48 -8.51 -3.52
CA ARG A 493 -16.45 -7.70 -2.78
C ARG A 493 -17.71 -8.46 -2.42
N ILE A 494 -18.38 -7.98 -1.38
CA ILE A 494 -19.72 -8.43 -1.02
C ILE A 494 -20.66 -8.18 -2.21
N GLY A 495 -21.48 -9.19 -2.53
CA GLY A 495 -22.38 -9.14 -3.68
C GLY A 495 -21.76 -9.65 -4.99
N SER A 496 -20.50 -10.11 -4.96
CA SER A 496 -19.98 -10.97 -6.04
C SER A 496 -20.85 -12.21 -6.18
N LYS A 497 -21.13 -12.60 -7.43
CA LYS A 497 -21.85 -13.85 -7.71
C LYS A 497 -20.90 -15.04 -7.73
N HIS A 498 -19.60 -14.81 -7.86
CA HIS A 498 -18.58 -15.85 -7.87
C HIS A 498 -18.33 -16.36 -6.45
N ASP A 499 -18.15 -17.67 -6.27
CA ASP A 499 -17.65 -18.21 -4.99
C ASP A 499 -16.12 -18.06 -4.87
N TYR A 500 -15.42 -17.98 -6.00
CA TYR A 500 -13.98 -17.85 -6.05
C TYR A 500 -13.59 -16.68 -6.93
N VAL A 501 -12.61 -15.90 -6.49
CA VAL A 501 -11.91 -14.94 -7.33
C VAL A 501 -10.52 -15.50 -7.58
N HIS A 502 -10.22 -15.78 -8.84
CA HIS A 502 -8.95 -16.35 -9.26
C HIS A 502 -7.94 -15.24 -9.52
N LEU A 503 -6.77 -15.36 -8.90
CA LEU A 503 -5.66 -14.44 -9.03
C LEU A 503 -4.47 -15.16 -9.67
N GLY A 504 -4.18 -14.86 -10.93
CA GLY A 504 -2.96 -15.26 -11.61
C GLY A 504 -1.82 -14.29 -11.27
N LEU A 505 -0.67 -14.82 -10.89
CA LEU A 505 0.56 -14.07 -10.66
C LEU A 505 1.64 -14.65 -11.57
N PHE A 506 2.23 -13.82 -12.43
CA PHE A 506 3.31 -14.24 -13.32
C PHE A 506 4.65 -14.32 -12.59
N PHE A 507 5.43 -15.36 -12.85
CA PHE A 507 6.77 -15.52 -12.31
C PHE A 507 7.72 -16.01 -13.41
N PRO A 508 8.94 -15.46 -13.50
CA PRO A 508 9.96 -16.10 -14.32
C PRO A 508 10.34 -17.44 -13.66
N ALA A 509 10.40 -18.50 -14.47
CA ALA A 509 10.82 -19.82 -13.98
C ALA A 509 12.30 -19.83 -13.56
N GLU A 510 13.11 -18.97 -14.17
CA GLU A 510 14.54 -18.83 -13.92
C GLU A 510 14.89 -17.42 -13.42
N ARG A 511 16.00 -17.28 -12.67
CA ARG A 511 16.54 -16.00 -12.17
C ARG A 511 15.63 -15.17 -11.24
N LEU A 512 14.48 -15.70 -10.82
CA LEU A 512 13.61 -15.07 -9.81
C LEU A 512 14.38 -14.74 -8.53
N ASP A 513 15.12 -15.70 -7.97
CA ASP A 513 15.91 -15.51 -6.75
C ASP A 513 16.93 -14.37 -6.91
N ALA A 514 17.61 -14.31 -8.06
CA ALA A 514 18.61 -13.28 -8.33
C ALA A 514 18.00 -11.87 -8.40
N LEU A 515 16.82 -11.74 -9.01
CA LEU A 515 16.08 -10.47 -9.06
C LEU A 515 15.61 -10.05 -7.66
N LEU A 516 15.05 -10.98 -6.88
CA LEU A 516 14.56 -10.72 -5.53
C LEU A 516 15.68 -10.37 -4.56
N ASP A 517 16.79 -11.11 -4.61
CA ASP A 517 17.97 -10.84 -3.81
C ASP A 517 18.56 -9.46 -4.13
N LEU A 518 18.55 -9.06 -5.40
CA LEU A 518 19.00 -7.73 -5.81
C LEU A 518 18.04 -6.65 -5.28
N GLU A 519 16.73 -6.79 -5.45
CA GLU A 519 15.77 -5.81 -4.93
C GLU A 519 15.88 -5.66 -3.42
N ALA A 520 15.97 -6.77 -2.67
CA ALA A 520 16.14 -6.73 -1.22
C ALA A 520 17.41 -5.97 -0.79
N ARG A 521 18.52 -6.14 -1.54
CA ARG A 521 19.76 -5.37 -1.29
C ARG A 521 19.57 -3.88 -1.61
N LEU A 522 18.86 -3.54 -2.69
CA LEU A 522 18.58 -2.16 -3.07
C LEU A 522 17.66 -1.46 -2.05
N GLU A 523 16.60 -2.12 -1.59
CA GLU A 523 15.70 -1.61 -0.55
C GLU A 523 16.41 -1.40 0.78
N ALA A 524 17.25 -2.35 1.20
CA ALA A 524 18.03 -2.22 2.43
C ALA A 524 18.98 -1.00 2.37
N LYS A 525 19.60 -0.75 1.21
CA LYS A 525 20.45 0.44 0.99
C LYS A 525 19.63 1.73 1.01
N LEU A 526 18.46 1.75 0.38
CA LEU A 526 17.56 2.91 0.38
C LEU A 526 17.10 3.26 1.79
N ALA A 527 16.71 2.26 2.60
CA ALA A 527 16.30 2.47 3.98
C ALA A 527 17.41 3.08 4.84
N LEU A 528 18.66 2.66 4.63
CA LEU A 528 19.83 3.24 5.32
C LEU A 528 20.10 4.69 4.88
N ALA A 529 20.01 4.99 3.58
CA ALA A 529 20.19 6.34 3.05
C ALA A 529 19.10 7.30 3.57
N ASP A 530 17.83 6.88 3.58
CA ASP A 530 16.72 7.70 4.07
C ASP A 530 16.82 8.01 5.57
N ALA A 531 17.34 7.08 6.37
CA ALA A 531 17.58 7.28 7.79
C ALA A 531 18.67 8.33 8.06
N ALA A 532 19.68 8.44 7.19
CA ALA A 532 20.77 9.42 7.32
C ALA A 532 20.30 10.86 7.01
N VAL A 533 19.47 11.03 5.98
CA VAL A 533 19.00 12.34 5.50
C VAL A 533 18.05 13.01 6.50
N GLY A 534 17.45 12.25 7.42
CA GLY A 534 16.40 12.75 8.33
C GLY A 534 15.14 13.23 7.61
N ALA A 535 15.04 13.00 6.29
CA ALA A 535 13.91 13.39 5.44
C ALA A 535 12.84 12.28 5.35
N GLY A 536 13.16 11.05 5.75
CA GLY A 536 12.23 9.94 5.80
C GLY A 536 11.77 9.64 7.22
N ASN A 537 10.52 9.99 7.55
CA ASN A 537 9.83 9.36 8.68
C ASN A 537 9.67 7.88 8.32
N VAL A 538 10.54 7.02 8.81
CA VAL A 538 10.38 5.58 8.60
C VAL A 538 9.07 5.15 9.26
N LEU A 539 8.24 4.49 8.45
CA LEU A 539 6.84 4.23 8.75
C LEU A 539 6.66 3.05 9.73
N PRO A 540 5.73 3.15 10.69
CA PRO A 540 5.14 1.97 11.30
C PRO A 540 4.31 1.23 10.25
N GLY A 541 4.78 0.06 9.84
CA GLY A 541 4.16 -0.75 8.77
C GLY A 541 4.94 -0.79 7.44
N ARG A 542 6.05 -0.04 7.31
CA ARG A 542 7.15 -0.36 6.35
C ARG A 542 8.31 -1.14 6.99
N GLY A 543 8.26 -1.42 8.29
CA GLY A 543 8.98 -2.59 8.82
C GLY A 543 8.57 -3.84 8.04
N PRO A 544 9.39 -4.91 8.01
CA PRO A 544 9.20 -6.05 7.12
C PRO A 544 7.73 -6.41 7.14
N GLY A 545 7.08 -6.26 5.99
CA GLY A 545 5.65 -6.46 5.86
C GLY A 545 5.31 -7.91 6.22
N HIS A 546 4.17 -8.42 5.76
CA HIS A 546 4.27 -9.83 5.39
C HIS A 546 5.34 -9.89 4.28
N GLU A 547 6.58 -10.25 4.64
CA GLU A 547 7.57 -10.75 3.70
C GLU A 547 6.93 -12.00 3.12
N VAL A 548 6.18 -11.80 2.04
CA VAL A 548 5.73 -12.92 1.22
C VAL A 548 6.98 -13.38 0.51
N ASN A 549 7.44 -14.58 0.84
CA ASN A 549 8.62 -15.10 0.18
C ASN A 549 8.22 -15.52 -1.24
N LEU A 550 8.57 -14.67 -2.21
CA LEU A 550 8.19 -14.88 -3.62
C LEU A 550 8.93 -16.08 -4.26
N THR A 551 9.98 -16.60 -3.61
CA THR A 551 10.76 -17.76 -4.07
C THR A 551 10.19 -19.11 -3.65
N ASP A 552 9.34 -19.15 -2.61
CA ASP A 552 8.87 -20.41 -2.01
C ASP A 552 7.66 -20.97 -2.77
N ASP A 553 7.56 -22.29 -2.86
CA ASP A 553 6.35 -23.00 -3.32
C ASP A 553 5.11 -22.62 -2.47
N GLN A 554 5.33 -22.15 -1.23
CA GLN A 554 4.28 -21.66 -0.33
C GLN A 554 3.77 -20.25 -0.66
N VAL A 555 4.34 -19.55 -1.66
CA VAL A 555 3.93 -18.19 -2.06
C VAL A 555 2.42 -18.07 -2.32
N VAL A 556 1.82 -19.12 -2.88
CA VAL A 556 0.37 -19.20 -3.15
C VAL A 556 -0.42 -19.14 -1.84
N ASP A 557 -0.05 -19.95 -0.85
CA ASP A 557 -0.71 -20.01 0.46
C ASP A 557 -0.52 -18.71 1.25
N GLU A 558 0.65 -18.08 1.15
CA GLU A 558 0.95 -16.80 1.78
C GLU A 558 0.11 -15.66 1.20
N PHE A 559 0.00 -15.57 -0.14
CA PHE A 559 -0.88 -14.59 -0.78
C PHE A 559 -2.35 -14.86 -0.48
N GLU A 560 -2.81 -16.11 -0.43
CA GLU A 560 -4.19 -16.41 -0.06
C GLU A 560 -4.50 -15.96 1.37
N LYS A 561 -3.60 -16.21 2.33
CA LYS A 561 -3.73 -15.71 3.71
C LYS A 561 -3.71 -14.18 3.75
N LEU A 562 -2.81 -13.53 3.01
CA LEU A 562 -2.72 -12.08 2.94
C LEU A 562 -4.00 -11.44 2.39
N LEU A 563 -4.53 -11.99 1.29
CA LEU A 563 -5.79 -11.55 0.67
C LEU A 563 -6.98 -11.80 1.59
N ASP A 564 -7.00 -12.93 2.32
CA ASP A 564 -8.10 -13.22 3.24
C ASP A 564 -8.08 -12.37 4.50
N ALA A 565 -6.89 -11.99 4.97
CA ALA A 565 -6.71 -10.96 5.98
C ALA A 565 -7.04 -9.55 5.45
N GLY A 566 -7.00 -9.34 4.13
CA GLY A 566 -7.20 -8.05 3.49
C GLY A 566 -6.01 -7.11 3.69
N GLY A 567 -4.78 -7.65 3.78
CA GLY A 567 -3.55 -6.88 3.93
C GLY A 567 -3.38 -6.16 5.28
N SER A 568 -4.28 -6.36 6.24
CA SER A 568 -4.07 -5.85 7.59
C SER A 568 -3.10 -6.75 8.34
N SER A 569 -1.94 -6.20 8.76
CA SER A 569 -1.25 -6.74 9.93
C SER A 569 -2.26 -6.86 11.06
N ALA A 570 -2.23 -7.96 11.80
CA ALA A 570 -3.20 -8.36 12.81
C ALA A 570 -3.22 -7.45 14.07
N SER A 571 -3.14 -6.13 13.89
CA SER A 571 -3.40 -5.13 14.90
C SER A 571 -4.88 -5.16 15.23
N LEU A 572 -5.22 -5.88 16.30
CA LEU A 572 -6.55 -5.99 16.88
C LEU A 572 -7.14 -4.57 17.07
N SER A 573 -8.35 -4.35 16.58
CA SER A 573 -9.09 -3.11 16.82
C SER A 573 -9.90 -3.23 18.12
N GLY A 574 -10.09 -2.15 18.87
CA GLY A 574 -11.00 -2.16 20.03
C GLY A 574 -12.45 -2.53 19.64
N GLU A 575 -12.85 -2.34 18.37
CA GLU A 575 -14.14 -2.82 17.85
C GLU A 575 -14.29 -4.35 17.96
N GLU A 576 -13.20 -5.11 17.78
CA GLU A 576 -13.19 -6.57 17.85
C GLU A 576 -13.53 -7.07 19.26
N TYR A 577 -12.86 -6.54 20.28
CA TYR A 577 -13.15 -6.86 21.67
C TYR A 577 -14.60 -6.50 22.05
N ARG A 578 -15.08 -5.32 21.64
CA ARG A 578 -16.46 -4.88 21.89
C ARG A 578 -17.48 -5.80 21.20
N ARG A 579 -17.20 -6.23 19.96
CA ARG A 579 -18.09 -7.13 19.21
C ARG A 579 -18.11 -8.53 19.78
N ARG A 580 -16.96 -9.09 20.18
CA ARG A 580 -16.86 -10.37 20.91
C ARG A 580 -17.70 -10.33 22.20
N LEU A 581 -17.50 -9.29 23.03
CA LEU A 581 -18.24 -9.10 24.28
C LEU A 581 -19.76 -8.94 24.03
N SER A 582 -20.14 -8.10 23.07
CA SER A 582 -21.55 -7.90 22.72
C SER A 582 -22.20 -9.19 22.22
N SER A 583 -21.47 -10.01 21.46
CA SER A 583 -21.99 -11.28 20.95
C SER A 583 -22.20 -12.27 22.09
N ALA A 584 -21.23 -12.37 23.02
CA ALA A 584 -21.36 -13.22 24.22
C ALA A 584 -22.56 -12.80 25.09
N PHE A 585 -22.73 -11.49 25.34
CA PHE A 585 -23.86 -10.96 26.11
C PHE A 585 -25.22 -11.16 25.44
N ASN A 586 -25.27 -11.16 24.11
CA ASN A 586 -26.50 -11.39 23.36
C ASN A 586 -26.85 -12.88 23.28
N MET A 587 -25.84 -13.75 23.22
CA MET A 587 -26.02 -15.20 23.22
C MET A 587 -26.45 -15.73 24.61
N ASP A 588 -25.90 -15.16 25.68
CA ASP A 588 -26.21 -15.54 27.06
C ASP A 588 -26.52 -14.31 27.95
N PRO A 589 -27.82 -13.99 28.15
CA PRO A 589 -28.24 -12.91 29.03
C PRO A 589 -27.88 -13.12 30.51
N LEU A 590 -27.72 -14.37 30.96
CA LEU A 590 -27.33 -14.68 32.35
C LEU A 590 -25.85 -14.35 32.56
N LEU A 591 -24.99 -14.73 31.61
CA LEU A 591 -23.58 -14.36 31.60
C LEU A 591 -23.37 -12.84 31.73
N LYS A 592 -24.20 -12.05 31.04
CA LYS A 592 -24.17 -10.58 31.17
C LYS A 592 -24.50 -10.12 32.59
N ALA A 593 -25.54 -10.69 33.21
CA ALA A 593 -25.92 -10.34 34.56
C ALA A 593 -24.83 -10.73 35.57
N ASP A 594 -24.25 -11.91 35.41
CA ASP A 594 -23.18 -12.44 36.27
C ASP A 594 -21.94 -11.54 36.18
N ILE A 595 -21.46 -11.23 34.98
CA ILE A 595 -20.29 -10.35 34.77
C ILE A 595 -20.53 -8.96 35.35
N LEU A 596 -21.71 -8.36 35.15
CA LEU A 596 -22.03 -7.03 35.69
C LEU A 596 -22.19 -7.03 37.22
N SER A 597 -22.39 -8.20 37.84
CA SER A 597 -22.52 -8.36 39.29
C SER A 597 -21.20 -8.67 40.00
N LEU A 598 -20.12 -8.94 39.27
CA LEU A 598 -18.82 -9.24 39.85
C LEU A 598 -18.32 -8.10 40.75
N PRO A 599 -17.76 -8.41 41.93
CA PRO A 599 -17.16 -7.39 42.77
C PRO A 599 -15.90 -6.80 42.11
N TYR A 600 -15.61 -5.53 42.40
CA TYR A 600 -14.32 -4.94 42.03
C TYR A 600 -13.18 -5.75 42.67
N GLY A 601 -12.08 -5.91 41.94
CA GLY A 601 -10.96 -6.78 42.35
C GLY A 601 -11.11 -8.25 41.93
N SER A 602 -12.18 -8.60 41.20
CA SER A 602 -12.29 -9.91 40.56
C SER A 602 -11.30 -10.04 39.41
N GLY A 603 -10.64 -11.19 39.29
CA GLY A 603 -9.66 -11.47 38.24
C GLY A 603 -9.56 -12.96 37.92
N SER A 604 -8.88 -13.26 36.82
CA SER A 604 -8.56 -14.62 36.37
C SER A 604 -7.21 -14.62 35.67
N GLY A 605 -6.66 -15.82 35.42
CA GLY A 605 -5.43 -16.01 34.66
C GLY A 605 -5.58 -17.16 33.65
N PHE A 606 -4.68 -17.19 32.67
CA PHE A 606 -4.58 -18.19 31.62
C PHE A 606 -3.17 -18.13 31.01
N VAL A 607 -2.82 -19.14 30.21
CA VAL A 607 -1.56 -19.14 29.44
C VAL A 607 -1.80 -18.54 28.06
N ASN A 608 -1.11 -17.46 27.72
CA ASN A 608 -1.18 -16.82 26.42
C ASN A 608 0.04 -17.21 25.55
N PRO A 609 -0.13 -17.98 24.47
CA PRO A 609 1.00 -18.44 23.65
C PRO A 609 1.65 -17.34 22.80
N VAL A 610 1.02 -16.16 22.69
CA VAL A 610 1.50 -15.04 21.87
C VAL A 610 2.37 -14.07 22.67
N VAL A 611 2.36 -14.17 24.00
CA VAL A 611 3.12 -13.29 24.89
C VAL A 611 4.39 -14.00 25.34
N ASN A 612 5.53 -13.35 25.14
CA ASN A 612 6.81 -13.82 25.66
C ASN A 612 7.02 -13.26 27.07
N GLY A 613 6.94 -14.13 28.09
CA GLY A 613 7.12 -13.79 29.49
C GLY A 613 5.81 -13.74 30.28
N ASN A 614 5.93 -13.43 31.58
CA ASN A 614 4.81 -13.36 32.51
C ASN A 614 4.42 -11.90 32.80
N GLY A 615 3.18 -11.68 33.21
CA GLY A 615 2.75 -10.37 33.68
C GLY A 615 1.30 -10.29 34.07
N TYR A 616 0.93 -9.15 34.64
CA TYR A 616 -0.42 -8.85 35.10
C TYR A 616 -1.03 -7.72 34.28
N VAL A 617 -2.31 -7.87 33.93
CA VAL A 617 -3.10 -6.80 33.31
C VAL A 617 -4.18 -6.35 34.26
N PHE A 618 -4.22 -5.05 34.55
CA PHE A 618 -5.24 -4.44 35.40
C PHE A 618 -6.16 -3.54 34.57
N CYS A 619 -7.48 -3.72 34.73
CA CYS A 619 -8.51 -2.81 34.23
C CYS A 619 -9.08 -2.01 35.40
N ILE A 620 -8.83 -0.70 35.39
CA ILE A 620 -9.02 0.19 36.53
C ILE A 620 -10.10 1.21 36.22
N LYS A 621 -10.97 1.44 37.20
CA LYS A 621 -12.00 2.49 37.14
C LYS A 621 -11.74 3.53 38.23
N ILE A 622 -11.58 4.79 37.81
CA ILE A 622 -11.40 5.92 38.74
C ILE A 622 -12.75 6.58 39.03
N GLY A 623 -13.25 6.40 40.26
CA GLY A 623 -14.48 7.04 40.73
C GLY A 623 -15.69 6.77 39.82
N LYS A 624 -16.31 7.85 39.32
CA LYS A 624 -17.46 7.78 38.38
C LYS A 624 -17.03 7.93 36.91
N SER A 625 -15.74 7.94 36.61
CA SER A 625 -15.27 8.04 35.24
C SER A 625 -15.79 6.86 34.41
N PRO A 626 -16.34 7.10 33.21
CA PRO A 626 -16.73 6.04 32.30
C PRO A 626 -15.53 5.41 31.57
N LYS A 627 -14.33 6.02 31.65
CA LYS A 627 -13.12 5.54 30.97
C LYS A 627 -12.45 4.42 31.79
N PRO A 628 -12.25 3.21 31.22
CA PRO A 628 -11.38 2.20 31.81
C PRO A 628 -9.91 2.57 31.58
N TRP A 629 -9.07 2.25 32.56
CA TRP A 629 -7.62 2.46 32.53
C TRP A 629 -6.92 1.11 32.54
N PHE A 630 -6.07 0.85 31.56
CA PHE A 630 -5.33 -0.41 31.48
C PHE A 630 -3.88 -0.21 31.90
N ARG A 631 -3.33 -1.19 32.61
CA ARG A 631 -1.90 -1.28 32.93
C ARG A 631 -1.43 -2.71 32.74
N TYR A 632 -0.33 -2.88 32.02
CA TYR A 632 0.40 -4.13 31.94
C TYR A 632 1.69 -4.03 32.77
N VAL A 633 1.87 -4.96 33.70
CA VAL A 633 3.04 -5.05 34.60
C VAL A 633 3.77 -6.36 34.30
N PRO A 634 4.88 -6.34 33.55
CA PRO A 634 5.68 -7.54 33.29
C PRO A 634 6.41 -8.00 34.56
N VAL A 635 6.53 -9.31 34.72
CA VAL A 635 7.20 -9.95 35.86
C VAL A 635 8.18 -11.03 35.38
N ASP A 636 9.09 -11.43 36.27
CA ASP A 636 10.03 -12.52 36.01
C ASP A 636 9.36 -13.90 36.18
N ASP A 637 10.12 -14.97 35.91
CA ASP A 637 9.63 -16.35 35.99
C ASP A 637 9.17 -16.74 37.41
N ASP A 638 9.67 -16.05 38.43
CA ASP A 638 9.29 -16.18 39.84
C ASP A 638 8.15 -15.21 40.25
N TRP A 639 7.51 -14.53 39.29
CA TRP A 639 6.44 -13.55 39.50
C TRP A 639 6.85 -12.29 40.26
N SER A 640 8.16 -12.05 40.43
CA SER A 640 8.68 -10.81 40.97
C SER A 640 8.65 -9.67 39.95
N LEU A 641 8.53 -8.43 40.42
CA LEU A 641 8.44 -7.24 39.57
C LEU A 641 9.75 -7.02 38.80
N ARG A 642 9.64 -6.84 37.49
CA ARG A 642 10.77 -6.42 36.66
C ARG A 642 11.05 -4.93 36.86
N HIS A 643 12.32 -4.55 36.78
CA HIS A 643 12.77 -3.18 36.92
C HIS A 643 13.60 -2.76 35.69
N ASN A 644 13.58 -1.47 35.35
CA ASN A 644 14.47 -0.89 34.36
C ASN A 644 15.88 -0.63 34.94
N ASP A 645 16.80 -0.16 34.10
CA ASP A 645 18.19 0.15 34.50
C ASP A 645 18.29 1.20 35.61
N ASP A 646 17.27 2.06 35.74
CA ASP A 646 17.16 3.09 36.78
C ASP A 646 16.54 2.56 38.09
N GLY A 647 16.19 1.28 38.16
CA GLY A 647 15.59 0.64 39.34
C GLY A 647 14.11 0.95 39.56
N HIS A 648 13.42 1.49 38.54
CA HIS A 648 11.97 1.67 38.55
C HIS A 648 11.25 0.43 38.00
N PRO A 649 10.10 0.04 38.57
CA PRO A 649 9.36 -1.10 38.06
C PRO A 649 8.87 -0.84 36.63
N LEU A 650 9.01 -1.85 35.76
CA LEU A 650 8.52 -1.79 34.40
C LEU A 650 6.99 -1.80 34.41
N ILE A 651 6.39 -0.89 33.65
CA ILE A 651 4.95 -0.77 33.50
C ILE A 651 4.63 -0.17 32.13
N SER A 652 3.62 -0.71 31.47
CA SER A 652 3.07 -0.16 30.25
C SER A 652 1.66 0.38 30.47
N SER A 653 1.42 1.60 30.00
CA SER A 653 0.10 2.22 29.94
C SER A 653 -0.64 1.97 28.63
N ASP A 654 -0.07 1.17 27.72
CA ASP A 654 -0.64 0.90 26.41
C ASP A 654 -1.88 -0.01 26.51
N THR A 655 -3.00 0.50 25.99
CA THR A 655 -4.29 -0.20 26.00
C THR A 655 -4.27 -1.46 25.13
N LEU A 656 -3.70 -1.38 23.93
CA LEU A 656 -3.71 -2.50 22.98
C LEU A 656 -2.82 -3.63 23.45
N LEU A 657 -1.62 -3.30 23.96
CA LEU A 657 -0.73 -4.29 24.58
C LEU A 657 -1.44 -5.00 25.73
N SER A 658 -2.07 -4.23 26.62
CA SER A 658 -2.82 -4.78 27.75
C SER A 658 -3.94 -5.72 27.30
N LEU A 659 -4.72 -5.33 26.29
CA LEU A 659 -5.80 -6.15 25.73
C LEU A 659 -5.26 -7.41 25.05
N ARG A 660 -4.17 -7.30 24.28
CA ARG A 660 -3.52 -8.43 23.59
C ARG A 660 -2.97 -9.45 24.58
N VAL A 661 -2.32 -8.98 25.64
CA VAL A 661 -1.83 -9.85 26.72
C VAL A 661 -3.01 -10.52 27.44
N ALA A 662 -4.10 -9.78 27.65
CA ALA A 662 -5.33 -10.27 28.27
C ALA A 662 -6.29 -11.03 27.32
N ASP A 663 -5.90 -11.32 26.07
CA ASP A 663 -6.71 -12.10 25.13
C ASP A 663 -6.33 -13.59 25.17
N PRO A 664 -7.21 -14.49 25.65
CA PRO A 664 -6.95 -15.93 25.65
C PRO A 664 -6.94 -16.57 24.25
N GLN A 665 -7.21 -15.81 23.18
CA GLN A 665 -7.30 -16.21 21.77
C GLN A 665 -8.45 -17.16 21.44
N ASN A 666 -8.89 -17.99 22.39
CA ASN A 666 -10.00 -18.92 22.23
C ASN A 666 -10.88 -18.96 23.48
N ALA A 667 -12.17 -19.25 23.28
CA ALA A 667 -13.17 -19.31 24.35
C ALA A 667 -13.04 -20.55 25.26
N SER A 668 -12.17 -21.50 24.89
CA SER A 668 -11.93 -22.76 25.60
C SER A 668 -10.63 -22.75 26.41
N ALA A 669 -10.00 -21.58 26.58
CA ALA A 669 -8.72 -21.50 27.27
C ALA A 669 -8.89 -21.90 28.73
N ASP A 670 -8.03 -22.80 29.19
CA ASP A 670 -8.06 -23.27 30.57
C ASP A 670 -7.66 -22.14 31.52
N ARG A 671 -8.45 -21.97 32.58
CA ARG A 671 -8.12 -21.04 33.66
C ARG A 671 -6.85 -21.53 34.36
N TRP A 672 -5.86 -20.65 34.43
CA TRP A 672 -4.61 -20.88 35.15
C TRP A 672 -4.27 -19.68 36.02
N LEU A 673 -4.48 -19.81 37.32
CA LEU A 673 -4.11 -18.80 38.31
C LEU A 673 -3.87 -19.51 39.67
N PRO A 674 -2.65 -20.01 39.90
CA PRO A 674 -2.26 -20.57 41.20
C PRO A 674 -2.30 -19.52 42.31
N ASP A 675 -2.42 -19.96 43.58
CA ASP A 675 -2.51 -19.06 44.74
C ASP A 675 -1.28 -18.15 44.88
N GLU A 676 -0.07 -18.69 44.65
CA GLU A 676 1.18 -17.92 44.67
C GLU A 676 1.19 -16.78 43.64
N VAL A 677 0.71 -17.06 42.43
CA VAL A 677 0.56 -16.06 41.36
C VAL A 677 -0.51 -15.04 41.71
N TYR A 678 -1.58 -15.45 42.38
CA TYR A 678 -2.61 -14.54 42.86
C TYR A 678 -2.08 -13.60 43.95
N ASP A 679 -1.26 -14.09 44.86
CA ASP A 679 -0.67 -13.29 45.94
C ASP A 679 0.29 -12.22 45.39
N HIS A 680 1.13 -12.56 44.41
CA HIS A 680 2.02 -11.59 43.75
C HIS A 680 1.27 -10.53 42.92
N ALA A 681 0.00 -10.76 42.58
CA ALA A 681 -0.81 -9.75 41.89
C ALA A 681 -1.02 -8.48 42.74
N PHE A 682 -0.96 -8.58 44.08
CA PHE A 682 -1.10 -7.41 44.95
C PHE A 682 0.09 -6.46 44.87
N ASP A 683 1.32 -6.98 44.72
CA ASP A 683 2.51 -6.16 44.53
C ASP A 683 2.47 -5.45 43.17
N ALA A 684 2.10 -6.17 42.11
CA ALA A 684 1.89 -5.61 40.78
C ALA A 684 0.75 -4.58 40.75
N TRP A 685 -0.29 -4.77 41.56
CA TRP A 685 -1.38 -3.82 41.69
C TRP A 685 -0.92 -2.47 42.24
N GLU A 686 0.01 -2.44 43.21
CA GLU A 686 0.51 -1.17 43.75
C GLU A 686 1.18 -0.32 42.67
N VAL A 687 2.03 -0.93 41.85
CA VAL A 687 2.69 -0.29 40.71
C VAL A 687 1.65 0.25 39.71
N ALA A 688 0.67 -0.58 39.34
CA ALA A 688 -0.38 -0.20 38.40
C ALA A 688 -1.25 0.96 38.93
N ARG A 689 -1.64 0.89 40.21
CA ARG A 689 -2.42 1.93 40.90
C ARG A 689 -1.68 3.25 40.90
N ASP A 690 -0.41 3.25 41.31
CA ASP A 690 0.38 4.47 41.46
C ASP A 690 0.65 5.12 40.10
N SER A 691 0.92 4.32 39.08
CA SER A 691 1.02 4.79 37.69
C SER A 691 -0.27 5.46 37.20
N VAL A 692 -1.44 4.85 37.42
CA VAL A 692 -2.73 5.44 37.03
C VAL A 692 -3.01 6.71 37.83
N TYR A 693 -2.69 6.71 39.11
CA TYR A 693 -2.91 7.86 39.99
C TYR A 693 -2.07 9.07 39.56
N ASN A 694 -0.78 8.88 39.27
CA ASN A 694 0.11 9.95 38.83
C ASN A 694 -0.37 10.59 37.52
N VAL A 695 -0.68 9.78 36.50
CA VAL A 695 -1.20 10.28 35.23
C VAL A 695 -2.54 11.00 35.42
N TRP A 696 -3.40 10.49 36.30
CA TRP A 696 -4.67 11.15 36.60
C TRP A 696 -4.47 12.50 37.30
N GLN A 697 -3.49 12.62 38.20
CA GLN A 697 -3.14 13.90 38.82
C GLN A 697 -2.64 14.91 37.78
N GLU A 698 -1.74 14.50 36.89
CA GLU A 698 -1.23 15.36 35.80
C GLU A 698 -2.37 15.87 34.91
N LEU A 699 -3.28 14.99 34.47
CA LEU A 699 -4.41 15.37 33.61
C LEU A 699 -5.46 16.24 34.32
N THR A 700 -5.48 16.25 35.65
CA THR A 700 -6.42 17.04 36.43
C THR A 700 -5.82 18.33 37.00
N ASP A 701 -4.51 18.54 36.84
CA ASP A 701 -3.84 19.78 37.20
C ASP A 701 -3.96 20.81 36.05
N PRO A 702 -4.66 21.93 36.25
CA PRO A 702 -4.81 22.96 35.23
C PRO A 702 -3.53 23.76 34.92
N ASN A 703 -2.42 23.53 35.64
CA ASN A 703 -1.14 24.23 35.46
C ASN A 703 0.07 23.31 35.14
N ALA A 704 -0.13 22.01 34.92
CA ALA A 704 0.94 21.07 34.57
C ALA A 704 1.39 21.20 33.11
#